data_AF-A0A536P058-F1
#
_entry.id   AF-A0A536P058-F1
#
_cell.length_a   1.000
_cell.length_b   1.000
_cell.length_c   1.000
_cell.angle_alpha   90.00
_cell.angle_beta   90.00
_cell.angle_gamma   90.00
#
_symmetry.space_group_name_H-M   'P 1'
#
loop_
_entity.id
_entity.type
_entity.pdbx_description
1 polymer ?
#
loop_
_entity_poly.entity_id
_entity_poly.type
_entity_poly.pdbx_seq_one_letter_code
_entity_poly.pdbx_strand_id
1 'polypeptide(L)'
;MRPLSRSLRALLLAVAVACTPSAVAPSAQAARSALPADRIQLLHTDDIHGHLEAETVRSGATSFQQAGMAALAGQVSAYRGRAPERTLLLDSGDAWQGTFISNANKGEAVTKAMSLMRYDGMAVGNHDFDWGQDVLAQRAKEATFPFLGANVVDASGKIPAYLAPYVVRDVGVAKVGILGLTFPGAAGIIKATSIAGLRFLPAAETVKRYLPELRGSADVIVVAAHMGAADSAQLAQDVPDAIDVIVAGHDHQPLRTARAVGKTTIVDAGAYTENLGHLELTLDPATHHVTAAQRTDELVAIAAGQTKPDPDVARLVEERRADGEKYTARIVGRTVAALDNPREECGLGNLVTDAFVDYGRAQGWKTDVAFYNMAGVRAPLPAGEISYGKLYQVLPFTNTIVSVDLSGAVLREVLEAASGSAGRLHIGGGAWAYRFANPAGQRVLSATVRCRRRVPDRALARRSEGRGPDPAAIDDALAYALTVAAHAALTGAKVLRGQRSPAAGLSTKSSPTDIVLDADRASEAAVVEILRREFPSDEIVAEEGGAGGPRGAREPGGAANGRLAGEAGVKRGDAGGTPPARKWFVDPLDGTVNYFYGIPHSAVTVALEDEDGPACGAIADIWRDEIFIGARGEGAWLARPSRLDEWLDPQAHAILTDSLTRLAVRDQRELAGALVATGFGYVAKQRDVQARIVAGVLGQVRDLRRLGSASLDLAYVAAGRADAYFESVDKPWDWVAGAIFVREAGGRVTELTPNDPAHPRIVASAPAIHDALLELLARAVKAA
;
A
#
# COMPACT_ATOMS: atom_id res chain seq x y z
N MET A 1 -4.99 -59.55 21.46
CA MET A 1 -5.32 -58.19 21.93
C MET A 1 -6.82 -58.11 22.14
N ARG A 2 -7.26 -57.71 23.34
CA ARG A 2 -8.66 -57.78 23.81
C ARG A 2 -9.57 -56.78 23.05
N PRO A 3 -10.86 -57.11 22.82
CA PRO A 3 -11.80 -56.20 22.16
C PRO A 3 -12.24 -55.09 23.13
N LEU A 4 -12.25 -53.85 22.64
CA LEU A 4 -12.74 -52.67 23.34
C LEU A 4 -14.24 -52.81 23.66
N SER A 5 -14.61 -52.36 24.85
CA SER A 5 -15.94 -52.51 25.45
C SER A 5 -17.01 -51.64 24.78
N ARG A 6 -18.26 -52.12 24.85
CA ARG A 6 -19.48 -51.52 24.27
C ARG A 6 -19.79 -50.09 24.74
N SER A 7 -19.08 -49.57 25.73
CA SER A 7 -19.31 -48.25 26.33
C SER A 7 -18.74 -47.08 25.51
N LEU A 8 -17.80 -47.31 24.57
CA LEU A 8 -17.26 -46.24 23.71
C LEU A 8 -18.10 -45.95 22.45
N ARG A 9 -19.00 -46.86 22.03
CA ARG A 9 -19.90 -46.62 20.88
C ARG A 9 -21.09 -45.72 21.23
N ALA A 10 -21.46 -45.60 22.51
CA ALA A 10 -22.56 -44.74 22.93
C ALA A 10 -22.14 -43.25 23.04
N LEU A 11 -20.85 -42.95 23.25
CA LEU A 11 -20.38 -41.56 23.36
C LEU A 11 -20.12 -40.91 21.99
N LEU A 12 -19.85 -41.71 20.94
CA LEU A 12 -19.65 -41.23 19.56
C LEU A 12 -20.96 -41.05 18.78
N LEU A 13 -22.10 -41.53 19.29
CA LEU A 13 -23.43 -41.30 18.69
C LEU A 13 -24.20 -40.13 19.32
N ALA A 14 -23.73 -39.59 20.46
CA ALA A 14 -24.35 -38.45 21.15
C ALA A 14 -23.74 -37.08 20.77
N VAL A 15 -22.63 -37.06 20.01
CA VAL A 15 -22.00 -35.81 19.51
C VAL A 15 -22.31 -35.58 18.02
N ALA A 16 -23.04 -36.48 17.36
CA ALA A 16 -23.37 -36.40 15.93
C ALA A 16 -24.83 -36.00 15.61
N VAL A 17 -25.61 -35.53 16.60
CA VAL A 17 -27.03 -35.11 16.41
C VAL A 17 -27.29 -33.64 16.82
N ALA A 18 -26.24 -32.85 17.11
CA ALA A 18 -26.39 -31.45 17.53
C ALA A 18 -25.78 -30.40 16.57
N CYS A 19 -25.61 -30.74 15.29
CA CYS A 19 -25.23 -29.80 14.23
C CYS A 19 -26.00 -30.09 12.93
N THR A 20 -27.33 -30.16 12.99
CA THR A 20 -28.11 -29.71 11.84
C THR A 20 -28.13 -28.18 11.92
N PRO A 21 -27.80 -27.45 10.84
CA PRO A 21 -28.13 -26.03 10.82
C PRO A 21 -29.63 -25.97 11.01
N SER A 22 -30.10 -25.43 12.14
CA SER A 22 -31.48 -24.94 12.21
C SER A 22 -31.63 -24.08 10.97
N ALA A 23 -32.44 -24.53 10.02
CA ALA A 23 -32.97 -23.68 8.99
C ALA A 23 -33.66 -22.56 9.74
N VAL A 24 -32.98 -21.43 9.90
CA VAL A 24 -33.58 -20.19 10.31
C VAL A 24 -34.59 -19.94 9.21
N ALA A 25 -35.85 -20.26 9.50
CA ALA A 25 -36.95 -19.82 8.65
C ALA A 25 -36.72 -18.32 8.42
N PRO A 26 -36.76 -17.83 7.17
CA PRO A 26 -36.63 -16.41 6.92
C PRO A 26 -37.61 -15.72 7.86
N SER A 27 -37.10 -14.84 8.72
CA SER A 27 -37.96 -14.09 9.62
C SER A 27 -38.99 -13.40 8.73
N ALA A 28 -40.28 -13.71 8.95
CA ALA A 28 -41.34 -12.92 8.38
C ALA A 28 -41.07 -11.49 8.84
N GLN A 29 -40.67 -10.63 7.90
CA GLN A 29 -40.35 -9.24 8.16
C GLN A 29 -41.57 -8.66 8.90
N ALA A 30 -41.39 -8.32 10.18
CA ALA A 30 -42.47 -7.72 10.96
C ALA A 30 -42.96 -6.50 10.17
N ALA A 31 -44.26 -6.45 9.86
CA ALA A 31 -44.83 -5.36 9.09
C ALA A 31 -44.46 -4.03 9.78
N ARG A 32 -43.84 -3.11 9.05
CA ARG A 32 -43.48 -1.80 9.59
C ARG A 32 -44.74 -1.06 10.03
N SER A 33 -44.65 -0.32 11.12
CA SER A 33 -45.77 0.48 11.61
C SER A 33 -46.21 1.49 10.54
N ALA A 34 -47.53 1.69 10.44
CA ALA A 34 -48.10 2.68 9.54
C ALA A 34 -47.55 4.07 9.86
N LEU A 35 -47.32 4.88 8.82
CA LEU A 35 -46.85 6.25 9.00
C LEU A 35 -47.99 7.11 9.59
N PRO A 36 -47.72 7.92 10.64
CA PRO A 36 -48.67 8.92 11.13
C PRO A 36 -49.26 9.79 10.02
N ALA A 37 -50.50 10.24 10.20
CA ALA A 37 -51.27 10.93 9.16
C ALA A 37 -50.71 12.33 8.81
N ASP A 38 -50.01 12.94 9.75
CA ASP A 38 -49.36 14.26 9.67
C ASP A 38 -47.93 14.19 9.12
N ARG A 39 -47.50 13.04 8.57
CA ARG A 39 -46.12 12.84 8.12
C ARG A 39 -45.97 12.47 6.65
N ILE A 40 -44.84 12.88 6.09
CA ILE A 40 -44.29 12.45 4.79
C ILE A 40 -43.02 11.63 5.04
N GLN A 41 -42.83 10.55 4.27
CA GLN A 41 -41.56 9.84 4.18
C GLN A 41 -40.76 10.34 2.97
N LEU A 42 -39.52 10.75 3.21
CA LEU A 42 -38.53 11.01 2.19
C LEU A 42 -37.46 9.92 2.27
N LEU A 43 -37.45 9.07 1.25
CA LEU A 43 -36.38 8.11 1.01
C LEU A 43 -35.36 8.73 0.05
N HIS A 44 -34.10 8.41 0.22
CA HIS A 44 -33.08 8.87 -0.71
C HIS A 44 -31.89 7.93 -0.86
N THR A 45 -31.26 8.05 -2.03
CA THR A 45 -29.94 7.51 -2.35
C THR A 45 -29.08 8.61 -2.95
N ASP A 46 -27.80 8.30 -3.10
CA ASP A 46 -26.81 9.12 -3.77
C ASP A 46 -25.66 8.21 -4.24
N ASP A 47 -24.93 8.66 -5.26
CA ASP A 47 -23.67 8.05 -5.71
C ASP A 47 -23.76 6.52 -5.92
N ILE A 48 -24.86 6.04 -6.53
CA ILE A 48 -25.11 4.60 -6.80
C ILE A 48 -23.95 3.99 -7.58
N HIS A 49 -23.34 4.76 -8.49
CA HIS A 49 -22.15 4.38 -9.24
C HIS A 49 -22.23 3.00 -9.92
N GLY A 50 -23.42 2.65 -10.43
CA GLY A 50 -23.64 1.39 -11.10
C GLY A 50 -23.65 0.14 -10.21
N HIS A 51 -23.70 0.27 -8.89
CA HIS A 51 -23.68 -0.87 -7.95
C HIS A 51 -25.03 -1.62 -7.90
N LEU A 52 -25.33 -2.31 -9.01
CA LEU A 52 -26.50 -3.15 -9.20
C LEU A 52 -26.41 -4.46 -8.40
N GLU A 53 -25.22 -5.02 -8.30
CA GLU A 53 -24.95 -6.32 -7.70
C GLU A 53 -24.61 -6.27 -6.21
N ALA A 54 -24.76 -7.40 -5.54
CA ALA A 54 -24.20 -7.60 -4.22
C ALA A 54 -22.67 -7.72 -4.29
N GLU A 55 -21.97 -7.08 -3.36
CA GLU A 55 -20.50 -7.13 -3.26
C GLU A 55 -20.07 -7.37 -1.80
N THR A 56 -18.97 -8.09 -1.65
CA THR A 56 -18.28 -8.18 -0.36
C THR A 56 -17.34 -7.00 -0.21
N VAL A 57 -17.74 -6.01 0.57
CA VAL A 57 -16.89 -4.87 0.94
C VAL A 57 -15.97 -5.31 2.08
N ARG A 58 -14.66 -5.07 1.96
CA ARG A 58 -13.67 -5.38 3.01
C ARG A 58 -13.04 -4.10 3.53
N SER A 59 -12.84 -4.01 4.84
CA SER A 59 -12.13 -2.93 5.51
C SER A 59 -11.25 -3.51 6.61
N GLY A 60 -9.94 -3.64 6.35
CA GLY A 60 -9.03 -4.36 7.24
C GLY A 60 -9.47 -5.81 7.46
N ALA A 61 -9.67 -6.22 8.71
CA ALA A 61 -10.10 -7.58 9.07
C ALA A 61 -11.62 -7.80 8.99
N THR A 62 -12.42 -6.76 8.72
CA THR A 62 -13.88 -6.87 8.65
C THR A 62 -14.37 -6.95 7.21
N SER A 63 -15.50 -7.62 7.01
CA SER A 63 -16.19 -7.68 5.72
C SER A 63 -17.68 -7.51 5.88
N PHE A 64 -18.30 -6.75 4.98
CA PHE A 64 -19.74 -6.52 4.91
C PHE A 64 -20.29 -7.04 3.57
N GLN A 65 -21.40 -7.77 3.61
CA GLN A 65 -22.11 -8.23 2.42
C GLN A 65 -23.14 -7.18 2.02
N GLN A 66 -22.74 -6.27 1.15
CA GLN A 66 -23.63 -5.30 0.55
C GLN A 66 -24.54 -6.02 -0.45
N ALA A 67 -25.85 -5.77 -0.41
CA ALA A 67 -26.84 -6.59 -1.12
C ALA A 67 -27.30 -6.04 -2.49
N GLY A 68 -26.87 -4.83 -2.86
CA GLY A 68 -27.14 -4.23 -4.18
C GLY A 68 -28.58 -3.73 -4.39
N MET A 69 -28.87 -3.28 -5.61
CA MET A 69 -30.11 -2.59 -5.95
C MET A 69 -31.38 -3.43 -5.76
N ALA A 70 -31.32 -4.76 -5.92
CA ALA A 70 -32.50 -5.61 -5.74
C ALA A 70 -32.97 -5.64 -4.27
N ALA A 71 -32.02 -5.70 -3.32
CA ALA A 71 -32.35 -5.62 -1.89
C ALA A 71 -32.78 -4.20 -1.49
N LEU A 72 -32.11 -3.18 -2.03
CA LEU A 72 -32.52 -1.78 -1.88
C LEU A 72 -33.97 -1.56 -2.34
N ALA A 73 -34.35 -2.09 -3.50
CA ALA A 73 -35.71 -2.02 -4.03
C ALA A 73 -36.74 -2.72 -3.14
N GLY A 74 -36.38 -3.86 -2.56
CA GLY A 74 -37.19 -4.54 -1.54
C GLY A 74 -37.41 -3.65 -0.31
N GLN A 75 -36.36 -2.95 0.14
CA GLN A 75 -36.42 -2.08 1.31
C GLN A 75 -37.22 -0.79 1.06
N VAL A 76 -37.07 -0.19 -0.12
CA VAL A 76 -37.92 0.89 -0.60
C VAL A 76 -39.38 0.46 -0.61
N SER A 77 -39.68 -0.74 -1.13
CA SER A 77 -41.05 -1.29 -1.16
C SER A 77 -41.61 -1.48 0.26
N ALA A 78 -40.80 -1.93 1.21
CA ALA A 78 -41.19 -2.06 2.61
C ALA A 78 -41.53 -0.71 3.26
N TYR A 79 -40.76 0.35 2.99
CA TYR A 79 -41.08 1.69 3.47
C TYR A 79 -42.30 2.30 2.79
N ARG A 80 -42.40 2.16 1.47
CA ARG A 80 -43.55 2.63 0.69
C ARG A 80 -44.85 1.95 1.13
N GLY A 81 -44.78 0.69 1.56
CA GLY A 81 -45.93 -0.03 2.16
C GLY A 81 -46.51 0.62 3.42
N ARG A 82 -45.76 1.47 4.14
CA ARG A 82 -46.26 2.20 5.32
C ARG A 82 -47.23 3.33 4.95
N ALA A 83 -47.01 3.98 3.80
CA ALA A 83 -47.84 5.06 3.27
C ALA A 83 -47.52 5.32 1.78
N PRO A 84 -48.13 4.57 0.84
CA PRO A 84 -47.78 4.63 -0.58
C PRO A 84 -47.89 6.02 -1.20
N GLU A 85 -48.93 6.77 -0.84
CA GLU A 85 -49.21 8.12 -1.36
C GLU A 85 -48.39 9.22 -0.66
N ARG A 86 -47.66 8.89 0.41
CA ARG A 86 -46.86 9.84 1.23
C ARG A 86 -45.39 9.46 1.33
N THR A 87 -44.88 8.69 0.36
CA THR A 87 -43.49 8.25 0.34
C THR A 87 -42.83 8.67 -0.96
N LEU A 88 -41.89 9.62 -0.86
CA LEU A 88 -41.05 10.08 -1.96
C LEU A 88 -39.72 9.32 -1.96
N LEU A 89 -39.14 9.12 -3.14
CA LEU A 89 -37.81 8.55 -3.31
C LEU A 89 -36.97 9.39 -4.27
N LEU A 90 -35.86 9.94 -3.77
CA LEU A 90 -34.97 10.81 -4.54
C LEU A 90 -33.57 10.22 -4.69
N ASP A 91 -32.87 10.67 -5.73
CA ASP A 91 -31.42 10.44 -5.88
C ASP A 91 -30.71 11.78 -6.10
N SER A 92 -29.53 11.97 -5.51
CA SER A 92 -28.76 13.22 -5.66
C SER A 92 -27.66 13.16 -6.74
N GLY A 93 -27.59 12.12 -7.57
CA GLY A 93 -26.74 12.03 -8.77
C GLY A 93 -25.58 11.04 -8.67
N ASP A 94 -24.80 10.95 -9.75
CA ASP A 94 -23.72 9.97 -9.95
C ASP A 94 -24.21 8.51 -9.88
N ALA A 95 -25.34 8.27 -10.55
CA ALA A 95 -26.01 6.98 -10.47
C ALA A 95 -25.32 5.90 -11.32
N TRP A 96 -24.72 6.27 -12.44
CA TRP A 96 -24.42 5.30 -13.51
C TRP A 96 -23.01 4.72 -13.51
N GLN A 97 -22.00 5.58 -13.48
CA GLN A 97 -20.62 5.15 -13.74
C GLN A 97 -20.04 4.37 -12.55
N GLY A 98 -19.36 3.25 -12.77
CA GLY A 98 -18.51 2.66 -11.72
C GLY A 98 -18.31 1.16 -11.83
N THR A 99 -19.35 0.40 -12.18
CA THR A 99 -19.25 -1.05 -12.39
C THR A 99 -19.26 -1.42 -13.87
N PHE A 100 -18.69 -2.58 -14.22
CA PHE A 100 -18.68 -3.05 -15.61
C PHE A 100 -20.09 -3.19 -16.19
N ILE A 101 -21.01 -3.82 -15.44
CA ILE A 101 -22.35 -4.12 -15.94
C ILE A 101 -23.23 -2.88 -16.13
N SER A 102 -22.93 -1.78 -15.43
CA SER A 102 -23.56 -0.49 -15.68
C SER A 102 -22.88 0.23 -16.84
N ASN A 103 -21.54 0.31 -16.83
CA ASN A 103 -20.79 1.04 -17.85
C ASN A 103 -20.95 0.45 -19.26
N ALA A 104 -21.06 -0.88 -19.38
CA ALA A 104 -21.24 -1.57 -20.65
C ALA A 104 -22.54 -1.17 -21.38
N ASN A 105 -23.56 -0.71 -20.65
CA ASN A 105 -24.80 -0.17 -21.21
C ASN A 105 -24.99 1.34 -20.94
N LYS A 106 -23.95 2.02 -20.44
CA LYS A 106 -23.96 3.46 -20.18
C LYS A 106 -25.15 3.88 -19.29
N GLY A 107 -25.34 3.19 -18.16
CA GLY A 107 -26.34 3.54 -17.15
C GLY A 107 -27.79 3.13 -17.44
N GLU A 108 -28.06 2.42 -18.55
CA GLU A 108 -29.41 1.96 -18.91
C GLU A 108 -30.02 1.07 -17.82
N ALA A 109 -29.25 0.09 -17.33
CA ALA A 109 -29.73 -0.86 -16.33
C ALA A 109 -30.03 -0.17 -14.99
N VAL A 110 -29.20 0.79 -14.58
CA VAL A 110 -29.44 1.58 -13.37
C VAL A 110 -30.71 2.43 -13.53
N THR A 111 -30.83 3.13 -14.66
CA THR A 111 -32.02 3.97 -14.96
C THR A 111 -33.30 3.13 -14.94
N LYS A 112 -33.26 1.92 -15.49
CA LYS A 112 -34.39 0.98 -15.48
C LYS A 112 -34.69 0.46 -14.08
N ALA A 113 -33.68 0.12 -13.28
CA ALA A 113 -33.86 -0.28 -11.88
C ALA A 113 -34.51 0.84 -11.06
N MET A 114 -34.02 2.08 -11.19
CA MET A 114 -34.63 3.26 -10.55
C MET A 114 -36.08 3.48 -11.01
N SER A 115 -36.36 3.27 -12.31
CA SER A 115 -37.72 3.38 -12.83
C SER A 115 -38.68 2.34 -12.23
N LEU A 116 -38.21 1.09 -12.05
CA LEU A 116 -38.95 0.03 -11.35
C LEU A 116 -39.20 0.38 -9.87
N MET A 117 -38.22 1.03 -9.24
CA MET A 117 -38.31 1.53 -7.86
C MET A 117 -39.18 2.79 -7.73
N ARG A 118 -39.61 3.39 -8.84
CA ARG A 118 -40.45 4.60 -8.89
C ARG A 118 -39.82 5.77 -8.13
N TYR A 119 -38.62 6.18 -8.55
CA TYR A 119 -38.04 7.45 -8.08
C TYR A 119 -38.95 8.62 -8.47
N ASP A 120 -38.96 9.67 -7.67
CA ASP A 120 -39.73 10.89 -7.91
C ASP A 120 -38.93 11.95 -8.66
N GLY A 121 -37.60 11.88 -8.59
CA GLY A 121 -36.63 12.71 -9.31
C GLY A 121 -35.20 12.34 -8.95
N MET A 122 -34.27 12.65 -9.85
CA MET A 122 -32.83 12.47 -9.66
C MET A 122 -32.11 13.75 -10.04
N ALA A 123 -31.29 14.31 -9.15
CA ALA A 123 -30.35 15.36 -9.55
C ALA A 123 -29.26 14.77 -10.44
N VAL A 124 -28.79 15.53 -11.43
CA VAL A 124 -27.71 15.03 -12.29
C VAL A 124 -26.36 15.30 -11.62
N GLY A 125 -25.56 14.26 -11.43
CA GLY A 125 -24.19 14.38 -10.96
C GLY A 125 -23.18 14.56 -12.09
N ASN A 126 -21.89 14.67 -11.73
CA ASN A 126 -20.83 14.81 -12.72
C ASN A 126 -20.62 13.57 -13.59
N HIS A 127 -20.71 12.38 -13.00
CA HIS A 127 -20.48 11.12 -13.70
C HIS A 127 -21.63 10.70 -14.61
N ASP A 128 -22.81 11.28 -14.44
CA ASP A 128 -23.93 11.10 -15.38
C ASP A 128 -23.63 11.73 -16.76
N PHE A 129 -22.64 12.62 -16.85
CA PHE A 129 -22.15 13.18 -18.11
C PHE A 129 -20.99 12.37 -18.74
N ASP A 130 -20.49 11.29 -18.14
CA ASP A 130 -19.26 10.63 -18.61
C ASP A 130 -19.34 10.12 -20.07
N TRP A 131 -20.54 9.78 -20.55
CA TRP A 131 -20.79 9.39 -21.94
C TRP A 131 -21.41 10.48 -22.82
N GLY A 132 -21.45 11.73 -22.34
CA GLY A 132 -21.92 12.90 -23.07
C GLY A 132 -23.42 13.16 -22.97
N GLN A 133 -23.81 14.38 -23.38
CA GLN A 133 -25.18 14.89 -23.31
C GLN A 133 -26.21 14.03 -24.07
N ASP A 134 -25.82 13.40 -25.19
CA ASP A 134 -26.75 12.57 -25.98
C ASP A 134 -27.18 11.31 -25.21
N VAL A 135 -26.24 10.68 -24.49
CA VAL A 135 -26.53 9.52 -23.65
C VAL A 135 -27.37 9.94 -22.46
N LEU A 136 -27.01 11.04 -21.79
CA LEU A 136 -27.81 11.60 -20.70
C LEU A 136 -29.25 11.89 -21.15
N ALA A 137 -29.43 12.53 -22.30
CA ALA A 137 -30.73 12.83 -22.89
C ALA A 137 -31.51 11.57 -23.24
N GLN A 138 -30.83 10.51 -23.70
CA GLN A 138 -31.46 9.24 -23.99
C GLN A 138 -31.94 8.54 -22.71
N ARG A 139 -31.13 8.51 -21.64
CA ARG A 139 -31.53 7.93 -20.35
C ARG A 139 -32.66 8.70 -19.70
N ALA A 140 -32.67 10.03 -19.82
CA ALA A 140 -33.78 10.87 -19.36
C ALA A 140 -35.12 10.53 -20.05
N LYS A 141 -35.10 10.10 -21.32
CA LYS A 141 -36.31 9.66 -22.05
C LYS A 141 -36.79 8.28 -21.63
N GLU A 142 -35.88 7.41 -21.19
CA GLU A 142 -36.18 6.04 -20.77
C GLU A 142 -36.65 5.97 -19.31
N ALA A 143 -36.24 6.95 -18.49
CA ALA A 143 -36.64 7.06 -17.10
C ALA A 143 -38.15 7.35 -16.97
N THR A 144 -38.79 6.76 -15.97
CA THR A 144 -40.17 7.09 -15.58
C THR A 144 -40.26 8.29 -14.64
N PHE A 145 -39.13 8.95 -14.40
CA PHE A 145 -38.95 10.05 -13.46
C PHE A 145 -38.06 11.14 -14.07
N PRO A 146 -38.22 12.41 -13.65
CA PRO A 146 -37.46 13.51 -14.22
C PRO A 146 -36.01 13.54 -13.72
N PHE A 147 -35.09 13.87 -14.61
CA PHE A 147 -33.74 14.30 -14.23
C PHE A 147 -33.76 15.80 -13.97
N LEU A 148 -33.13 16.21 -12.87
CA LEU A 148 -33.24 17.54 -12.30
C LEU A 148 -31.88 18.25 -12.32
N GLY A 149 -31.84 19.48 -12.84
CA GLY A 149 -30.61 20.25 -12.99
C GLY A 149 -30.88 21.74 -13.21
N ALA A 150 -31.40 22.43 -12.19
CA ALA A 150 -31.81 23.83 -12.26
C ALA A 150 -30.66 24.79 -12.57
N ASN A 151 -29.42 24.42 -12.21
CA ASN A 151 -28.23 25.22 -12.46
C ASN A 151 -27.45 24.78 -13.71
N VAL A 152 -27.92 23.80 -14.47
CA VAL A 152 -27.29 23.37 -15.72
C VAL A 152 -27.93 24.11 -16.88
N VAL A 153 -27.17 25.02 -17.51
CA VAL A 153 -27.68 25.86 -18.60
C VAL A 153 -26.77 25.83 -19.81
N ASP A 154 -27.36 26.02 -20.99
CA ASP A 154 -26.62 26.20 -22.24
C ASP A 154 -26.00 27.62 -22.35
N ALA A 155 -25.36 27.87 -23.49
CA ALA A 155 -24.81 29.19 -23.82
C ALA A 155 -25.86 30.32 -23.83
N SER A 156 -27.14 30.02 -24.10
CA SER A 156 -28.24 30.98 -24.05
C SER A 156 -28.82 31.21 -22.65
N GLY A 157 -28.40 30.41 -21.66
CA GLY A 157 -28.91 30.46 -20.29
C GLY A 157 -30.19 29.65 -20.08
N LYS A 158 -30.55 28.78 -21.02
CA LYS A 158 -31.69 27.86 -20.91
C LYS A 158 -31.26 26.50 -20.38
N ILE A 159 -32.12 25.87 -19.60
CA ILE A 159 -31.90 24.48 -19.16
C ILE A 159 -32.11 23.55 -20.37
N PRO A 160 -31.20 22.58 -20.62
CA PRO A 160 -31.37 21.61 -21.70
C PRO A 160 -32.69 20.83 -21.57
N ALA A 161 -33.36 20.54 -22.69
CA ALA A 161 -34.71 19.97 -22.70
C ALA A 161 -34.84 18.58 -22.05
N TYR A 162 -33.74 17.86 -21.86
CA TYR A 162 -33.70 16.57 -21.16
C TYR A 162 -33.61 16.71 -19.63
N LEU A 163 -33.52 17.94 -19.10
CA LEU A 163 -33.54 18.25 -17.67
C LEU A 163 -34.74 19.13 -17.33
N ALA A 164 -35.25 18.97 -16.12
CA ALA A 164 -36.16 19.91 -15.49
C ALA A 164 -35.42 20.67 -14.37
N PRO A 165 -35.80 21.92 -14.04
CA PRO A 165 -35.25 22.58 -12.86
C PRO A 165 -35.74 21.90 -11.58
N TYR A 166 -37.05 21.64 -11.51
CA TYR A 166 -37.72 21.06 -10.37
C TYR A 166 -38.93 20.23 -10.80
N VAL A 167 -39.47 19.44 -9.87
CA VAL A 167 -40.78 18.78 -9.99
C VAL A 167 -41.59 19.03 -8.72
N VAL A 168 -42.91 19.16 -8.83
CA VAL A 168 -43.82 19.25 -7.67
C VAL A 168 -44.60 17.95 -7.57
N ARG A 169 -44.59 17.32 -6.39
CA ARG A 169 -45.33 16.11 -6.07
C ARG A 169 -46.40 16.41 -5.04
N ASP A 170 -47.65 16.16 -5.39
CA ASP A 170 -48.76 16.20 -4.43
C ASP A 170 -48.81 14.85 -3.71
N VAL A 171 -48.58 14.87 -2.40
CA VAL A 171 -48.63 13.68 -1.53
C VAL A 171 -49.88 13.67 -0.66
N GLY A 172 -50.91 14.42 -1.06
CA GLY A 172 -52.22 14.52 -0.41
C GLY A 172 -52.24 15.40 0.85
N VAL A 173 -51.22 15.30 1.70
CA VAL A 173 -51.10 16.10 2.94
C VAL A 173 -50.30 17.40 2.75
N ALA A 174 -49.52 17.49 1.67
CA ALA A 174 -48.81 18.68 1.22
C ALA A 174 -48.35 18.50 -0.22
N LYS A 175 -47.96 19.61 -0.86
CA LYS A 175 -47.21 19.62 -2.11
C LYS A 175 -45.72 19.78 -1.83
N VAL A 176 -44.91 18.87 -2.34
CA VAL A 176 -43.45 18.88 -2.16
C VAL A 176 -42.79 19.31 -3.47
N GLY A 177 -42.12 20.46 -3.45
CA GLY A 177 -41.30 20.95 -4.55
C GLY A 177 -39.87 20.43 -4.42
N ILE A 178 -39.39 19.71 -5.43
CA ILE A 178 -38.09 19.06 -5.46
C ILE A 178 -37.23 19.74 -6.53
N LEU A 179 -36.26 20.57 -6.13
CA LEU A 179 -35.30 21.25 -7.00
C LEU A 179 -34.02 20.41 -7.14
N GLY A 180 -33.48 20.28 -8.35
CA GLY A 180 -32.20 19.59 -8.58
C GLY A 180 -31.04 20.54 -8.79
N LEU A 181 -29.89 20.25 -8.19
CA LEU A 181 -28.64 20.99 -8.39
C LEU A 181 -27.49 20.04 -8.71
N THR A 182 -26.75 20.33 -9.76
CA THR A 182 -25.44 19.71 -10.05
C THR A 182 -24.33 20.51 -9.37
N PHE A 183 -23.23 19.87 -8.98
CA PHE A 183 -22.08 20.56 -8.39
C PHE A 183 -21.64 21.78 -9.24
N PRO A 184 -21.60 23.01 -8.70
CA PRO A 184 -21.22 24.19 -9.50
C PRO A 184 -19.81 24.12 -10.09
N GLY A 185 -18.89 23.37 -9.45
CA GLY A 185 -17.54 23.12 -9.95
C GLY A 185 -17.43 22.00 -10.99
N ALA A 186 -18.55 21.43 -11.45
CA ALA A 186 -18.61 20.29 -12.36
C ALA A 186 -17.76 20.46 -13.63
N ALA A 187 -17.68 21.68 -14.18
CA ALA A 187 -16.88 21.95 -15.38
C ALA A 187 -15.37 21.67 -15.20
N GLY A 188 -14.86 21.67 -13.97
CA GLY A 188 -13.47 21.36 -13.65
C GLY A 188 -13.17 19.86 -13.48
N ILE A 189 -14.21 19.01 -13.38
CA ILE A 189 -14.06 17.58 -13.07
C ILE A 189 -14.69 16.66 -14.12
N ILE A 190 -15.60 17.18 -14.96
CA ILE A 190 -16.17 16.44 -16.09
C ILE A 190 -15.29 16.62 -17.32
N LYS A 191 -15.20 15.57 -18.15
CA LYS A 191 -14.57 15.66 -19.48
C LYS A 191 -15.18 16.79 -20.31
N ALA A 192 -14.37 17.78 -20.70
CA ALA A 192 -14.83 18.99 -21.38
C ALA A 192 -15.70 18.71 -22.64
N THR A 193 -15.37 17.68 -23.42
CA THR A 193 -16.16 17.32 -24.61
C THR A 193 -17.56 16.82 -24.26
N SER A 194 -17.75 16.23 -23.09
CA SER A 194 -19.06 15.69 -22.66
C SER A 194 -20.05 16.79 -22.30
N ILE A 195 -19.56 17.94 -21.84
CA ILE A 195 -20.35 19.09 -21.38
C ILE A 195 -20.17 20.33 -22.26
N ALA A 196 -19.71 20.14 -23.50
CA ALA A 196 -19.49 21.23 -24.43
C ALA A 196 -20.75 22.10 -24.56
N GLY A 197 -20.59 23.42 -24.38
CA GLY A 197 -21.68 24.40 -24.44
C GLY A 197 -22.53 24.54 -23.17
N LEU A 198 -22.29 23.72 -22.14
CA LEU A 198 -22.97 23.84 -20.84
C LEU A 198 -22.20 24.72 -19.87
N ARG A 199 -22.94 25.32 -18.94
CA ARG A 199 -22.45 26.07 -17.78
C ARG A 199 -23.21 25.62 -16.54
N PHE A 200 -22.51 25.64 -15.41
CA PHE A 200 -23.04 25.28 -14.11
C PHE A 200 -23.12 26.54 -13.25
N LEU A 201 -24.34 26.98 -12.95
CA LEU A 201 -24.57 28.22 -12.23
C LEU A 201 -24.35 28.04 -10.71
N PRO A 202 -24.03 29.13 -9.97
CA PRO A 202 -23.93 29.09 -8.51
C PRO A 202 -25.21 28.58 -7.86
N ALA A 203 -25.07 27.70 -6.87
CA ALA A 203 -26.20 27.03 -6.21
C ALA A 203 -27.16 28.03 -5.52
N ALA A 204 -26.65 28.92 -4.67
CA ALA A 204 -27.47 29.86 -3.92
C ALA A 204 -28.30 30.79 -4.82
N GLU A 205 -27.69 31.34 -5.87
CA GLU A 205 -28.38 32.20 -6.83
C GLU A 205 -29.43 31.43 -7.65
N THR A 206 -29.14 30.16 -7.96
CA THR A 206 -30.12 29.29 -8.63
C THR A 206 -31.33 29.00 -7.73
N VAL A 207 -31.11 28.69 -6.44
CA VAL A 207 -32.21 28.49 -5.49
C VAL A 207 -33.04 29.77 -5.38
N LYS A 208 -32.41 30.92 -5.17
CA LYS A 208 -33.11 32.22 -5.07
C LYS A 208 -33.96 32.52 -6.30
N ARG A 209 -33.49 32.13 -7.50
CA ARG A 209 -34.23 32.30 -8.76
C ARG A 209 -35.53 31.50 -8.79
N TYR A 210 -35.50 30.24 -8.36
CA TYR A 210 -36.67 29.35 -8.42
C TYR A 210 -37.56 29.41 -7.17
N LEU A 211 -37.08 30.00 -6.08
CA LEU A 211 -37.79 30.08 -4.81
C LEU A 211 -39.20 30.71 -4.90
N PRO A 212 -39.44 31.82 -5.67
CA PRO A 212 -40.78 32.38 -5.80
C PRO A 212 -41.78 31.42 -6.46
N GLU A 213 -41.34 30.68 -7.49
CA GLU A 213 -42.18 29.69 -8.20
C GLU A 213 -42.48 28.49 -7.30
N LEU A 214 -41.48 28.00 -6.56
CA LEU A 214 -41.65 26.89 -5.62
C LEU A 214 -42.57 27.27 -4.46
N ARG A 215 -42.37 28.43 -3.83
CA ARG A 215 -43.27 28.90 -2.75
C ARG A 215 -44.71 29.13 -3.20
N GLY A 216 -44.93 29.41 -4.49
CA GLY A 216 -46.27 29.55 -5.06
C GLY A 216 -46.95 28.21 -5.39
N SER A 217 -46.22 27.10 -5.41
CA SER A 217 -46.70 25.81 -5.90
C SER A 217 -46.48 24.62 -4.95
N ALA A 218 -45.69 24.79 -3.90
CA ALA A 218 -45.34 23.77 -2.91
C ALA A 218 -45.37 24.32 -1.48
N ASP A 219 -45.74 23.44 -0.54
CA ASP A 219 -45.76 23.70 0.91
C ASP A 219 -44.41 23.34 1.56
N VAL A 220 -43.69 22.37 0.97
CA VAL A 220 -42.39 21.85 1.40
C VAL A 220 -41.38 21.95 0.25
N ILE A 221 -40.18 22.47 0.52
CA ILE A 221 -39.10 22.64 -0.46
C ILE A 221 -37.95 21.69 -0.12
N VAL A 222 -37.73 20.72 -1.00
CA VAL A 222 -36.61 19.78 -0.96
C VAL A 222 -35.64 20.11 -2.09
N VAL A 223 -34.34 20.05 -1.81
CA VAL A 223 -33.29 20.19 -2.82
C VAL A 223 -32.50 18.89 -2.89
N ALA A 224 -32.55 18.21 -4.04
CA ALA A 224 -31.61 17.15 -4.37
C ALA A 224 -30.34 17.82 -4.95
N ALA A 225 -29.25 17.80 -4.22
CA ALA A 225 -28.02 18.48 -4.58
C ALA A 225 -26.89 17.47 -4.72
N HIS A 226 -26.32 17.37 -5.93
CA HIS A 226 -25.06 16.68 -6.15
C HIS A 226 -23.91 17.54 -5.61
N MET A 227 -23.88 17.73 -4.30
CA MET A 227 -22.96 18.59 -3.56
C MET A 227 -22.70 17.95 -2.20
N GLY A 228 -21.45 17.99 -1.76
CA GLY A 228 -21.03 17.47 -0.46
C GLY A 228 -21.84 18.06 0.71
N ALA A 229 -21.89 17.33 1.82
CA ALA A 229 -22.61 17.78 3.03
C ALA A 229 -22.08 19.13 3.57
N ALA A 230 -20.80 19.46 3.34
CA ALA A 230 -20.23 20.75 3.72
C ALA A 230 -20.72 21.88 2.81
N ASP A 231 -20.69 21.68 1.49
CA ASP A 231 -21.16 22.68 0.52
C ASP A 231 -22.68 22.87 0.60
N SER A 232 -23.43 21.80 0.88
CA SER A 232 -24.87 21.84 1.16
C SER A 232 -25.18 22.66 2.42
N ALA A 233 -24.32 22.57 3.44
CA ALA A 233 -24.45 23.41 4.64
C ALA A 233 -24.14 24.88 4.36
N GLN A 234 -23.16 25.17 3.49
CA GLN A 234 -22.89 26.53 3.04
C GLN A 234 -24.09 27.09 2.24
N LEU A 235 -24.66 26.29 1.33
CA LEU A 235 -25.87 26.66 0.60
C LEU A 235 -27.00 27.04 1.57
N ALA A 236 -27.29 26.20 2.58
CA ALA A 236 -28.32 26.50 3.57
C ALA A 236 -28.06 27.80 4.36
N GLN A 237 -26.79 28.19 4.57
CA GLN A 237 -26.44 29.48 5.17
C GLN A 237 -26.65 30.65 4.21
N ASP A 238 -26.40 30.46 2.92
CA ASP A 238 -26.53 31.50 1.89
C ASP A 238 -27.99 31.80 1.51
N VAL A 239 -28.91 30.85 1.77
CA VAL A 239 -30.36 30.99 1.59
C VAL A 239 -31.14 30.60 2.87
N PRO A 240 -30.97 31.34 3.98
CA PRO A 240 -31.52 30.95 5.26
C PRO A 240 -33.05 30.87 5.21
N ASP A 241 -33.61 29.84 5.83
CA ASP A 241 -35.05 29.56 5.92
C ASP A 241 -35.78 29.41 4.57
N ALA A 242 -35.05 29.14 3.49
CA ALA A 242 -35.62 28.96 2.15
C ALA A 242 -35.88 27.49 1.78
N ILE A 243 -35.16 26.55 2.41
CA ILE A 243 -35.17 25.12 2.08
C ILE A 243 -35.49 24.32 3.35
N ASP A 244 -36.40 23.36 3.27
CA ASP A 244 -36.72 22.47 4.40
C ASP A 244 -35.71 21.31 4.48
N VAL A 245 -35.39 20.69 3.34
CA VAL A 245 -34.47 19.54 3.28
C VAL A 245 -33.49 19.66 2.11
N ILE A 246 -32.22 19.35 2.35
CA ILE A 246 -31.23 19.08 1.30
C ILE A 246 -30.82 17.60 1.36
N VAL A 247 -30.97 16.90 0.24
CA VAL A 247 -30.38 15.58 0.00
C VAL A 247 -29.04 15.82 -0.71
N ALA A 248 -27.95 15.66 0.04
CA ALA A 248 -26.57 15.84 -0.43
C ALA A 248 -26.04 14.58 -1.16
N GLY A 249 -24.82 14.66 -1.68
CA GLY A 249 -24.09 13.55 -2.32
C GLY A 249 -22.67 13.97 -2.67
N HIS A 250 -22.08 13.43 -3.74
CA HIS A 250 -20.77 13.75 -4.32
C HIS A 250 -19.54 13.30 -3.50
N ASP A 251 -19.60 13.41 -2.18
CA ASP A 251 -18.46 13.11 -1.31
C ASP A 251 -18.38 11.63 -0.90
N HIS A 252 -19.44 10.85 -1.16
CA HIS A 252 -19.61 9.44 -0.74
C HIS A 252 -19.54 9.23 0.78
N GLN A 253 -19.82 10.27 1.58
CA GLN A 253 -19.68 10.21 3.02
C GLN A 253 -21.06 10.28 3.68
N PRO A 254 -21.63 9.13 4.07
CA PRO A 254 -22.96 9.13 4.66
C PRO A 254 -23.00 9.94 5.95
N LEU A 255 -24.01 10.79 6.08
CA LEU A 255 -24.31 11.45 7.34
C LEU A 255 -25.02 10.46 8.25
N ARG A 256 -24.34 9.97 9.29
CA ARG A 256 -24.96 9.10 10.32
C ARG A 256 -26.09 9.81 11.06
N THR A 257 -25.92 11.08 11.34
CA THR A 257 -26.95 11.97 11.90
C THR A 257 -27.22 13.10 10.90
N ALA A 258 -28.50 13.44 10.72
CA ALA A 258 -28.87 14.56 9.86
C ALA A 258 -28.27 15.86 10.42
N ARG A 259 -27.76 16.71 9.53
CA ARG A 259 -27.14 17.99 9.90
C ARG A 259 -28.18 19.10 9.78
N ALA A 260 -28.43 19.83 10.87
CA ALA A 260 -29.29 21.00 10.86
C ALA A 260 -28.48 22.29 10.61
N VAL A 261 -28.99 23.16 9.74
CA VAL A 261 -28.49 24.53 9.53
C VAL A 261 -29.70 25.45 9.51
N GLY A 262 -29.92 26.20 10.59
CA GLY A 262 -31.19 26.91 10.78
C GLY A 262 -32.36 25.92 10.77
N LYS A 263 -33.36 26.16 9.92
CA LYS A 263 -34.49 25.24 9.70
C LYS A 263 -34.22 24.13 8.68
N THR A 264 -33.13 24.22 7.92
CA THR A 264 -32.82 23.26 6.87
C THR A 264 -32.18 22.00 7.44
N THR A 265 -32.74 20.84 7.09
CA THR A 265 -32.19 19.52 7.43
C THR A 265 -31.40 18.97 6.25
N ILE A 266 -30.17 18.51 6.49
CA ILE A 266 -29.29 17.95 5.46
C ILE A 266 -29.09 16.46 5.73
N VAL A 267 -29.28 15.65 4.71
CA VAL A 267 -29.14 14.18 4.74
C VAL A 267 -28.29 13.69 3.55
N ASP A 268 -27.63 12.56 3.73
CA ASP A 268 -26.70 11.93 2.77
C ASP A 268 -26.66 10.42 3.07
N ALA A 269 -26.88 9.57 2.07
CA ALA A 269 -26.94 8.12 2.20
C ALA A 269 -25.59 7.43 1.94
N GLY A 270 -24.58 8.17 1.49
CA GLY A 270 -23.29 7.65 1.11
C GLY A 270 -23.32 7.15 -0.34
N ALA A 271 -22.62 6.06 -0.63
CA ALA A 271 -22.47 5.62 -2.01
C ALA A 271 -22.85 4.16 -2.22
N TYR A 272 -22.84 3.77 -3.48
CA TYR A 272 -22.76 2.38 -3.91
C TYR A 272 -23.96 1.53 -3.53
N THR A 273 -25.11 2.09 -3.14
CA THR A 273 -26.25 1.34 -2.57
C THR A 273 -25.97 0.72 -1.20
N GLU A 274 -24.95 1.21 -0.48
CA GLU A 274 -24.59 0.68 0.83
C GLU A 274 -25.66 0.98 1.88
N ASN A 275 -26.40 2.09 1.72
CA ASN A 275 -27.54 2.45 2.56
C ASN A 275 -28.74 2.98 1.75
N LEU A 276 -29.90 2.95 2.40
CA LEU A 276 -31.07 3.76 2.07
C LEU A 276 -31.23 4.86 3.12
N GLY A 277 -31.27 6.10 2.67
CA GLY A 277 -31.66 7.22 3.50
C GLY A 277 -33.17 7.23 3.76
N HIS A 278 -33.58 7.47 4.99
CA HIS A 278 -34.97 7.57 5.40
C HIS A 278 -35.16 8.73 6.40
N LEU A 279 -35.98 9.70 6.01
CA LEU A 279 -36.34 10.86 6.79
C LEU A 279 -37.87 10.99 6.86
N GLU A 280 -38.40 11.23 8.05
CA GLU A 280 -39.81 11.57 8.23
C GLU A 280 -39.97 13.07 8.50
N LEU A 281 -40.82 13.72 7.72
CA LEU A 281 -41.19 15.12 7.90
C LEU A 281 -42.55 15.20 8.57
N THR A 282 -42.62 15.80 9.75
CA THR A 282 -43.87 16.12 10.44
C THR A 282 -44.37 17.47 9.99
N LEU A 283 -45.62 17.52 9.55
CA LEU A 283 -46.28 18.72 9.07
C LEU A 283 -47.23 19.28 10.10
N ASP A 284 -47.34 20.59 10.15
CA ASP A 284 -48.46 21.25 10.83
C ASP A 284 -49.75 21.04 10.01
N PRO A 285 -50.82 20.45 10.56
CA PRO A 285 -52.03 20.16 9.78
C PRO A 285 -52.80 21.39 9.28
N ALA A 286 -52.55 22.58 9.83
CA ALA A 286 -53.23 23.81 9.44
C ALA A 286 -52.44 24.60 8.39
N THR A 287 -51.11 24.59 8.49
CA THR A 287 -50.23 25.37 7.60
C THR A 287 -49.49 24.53 6.57
N HIS A 288 -49.50 23.20 6.73
CA HIS A 288 -48.79 22.22 5.91
C HIS A 288 -47.26 22.37 5.91
N HIS A 289 -46.71 23.28 6.73
CA HIS A 289 -45.27 23.48 6.86
C HIS A 289 -44.61 22.43 7.74
N VAL A 290 -43.33 22.16 7.48
CA VAL A 290 -42.51 21.25 8.26
C VAL A 290 -42.29 21.82 9.67
N THR A 291 -42.69 21.06 10.69
CA THR A 291 -42.45 21.38 12.12
C THR A 291 -41.30 20.59 12.71
N ALA A 292 -41.03 19.41 12.16
CA ALA A 292 -39.89 18.58 12.52
C ALA A 292 -39.47 17.71 11.35
N ALA A 293 -38.16 17.51 11.19
CA ALA A 293 -37.58 16.52 10.30
C ALA A 293 -36.77 15.56 11.16
N GLN A 294 -37.21 14.31 11.24
CA GLN A 294 -36.65 13.31 12.15
C GLN A 294 -36.22 12.09 11.37
N ARG A 295 -35.02 11.61 11.71
CA ARG A 295 -34.55 10.31 11.25
C ARG A 295 -35.08 9.25 12.20
N THR A 296 -36.11 8.51 11.80
CA THR A 296 -36.78 7.55 12.69
C THR A 296 -36.10 6.18 12.75
N ASP A 297 -35.29 5.81 11.74
CA ASP A 297 -34.59 4.50 11.65
C ASP A 297 -33.07 4.58 11.33
N GLU A 298 -32.47 5.77 11.41
CA GLU A 298 -31.10 6.06 10.93
C GLU A 298 -30.77 5.47 9.54
N LEU A 299 -29.52 5.62 9.09
CA LEU A 299 -29.05 5.24 7.76
C LEU A 299 -29.24 3.72 7.56
N VAL A 300 -30.16 3.31 6.69
CA VAL A 300 -30.58 1.90 6.63
C VAL A 300 -29.62 1.12 5.76
N ALA A 301 -28.69 0.41 6.40
CA ALA A 301 -27.74 -0.45 5.70
C ALA A 301 -28.47 -1.46 4.80
N ILE A 302 -27.95 -1.65 3.58
CA ILE A 302 -28.47 -2.62 2.61
C ILE A 302 -27.60 -3.87 2.66
N ALA A 303 -27.86 -4.73 3.64
CA ALA A 303 -27.09 -5.94 3.86
C ALA A 303 -27.81 -7.22 3.38
N ALA A 304 -27.04 -8.23 3.03
CA ALA A 304 -27.58 -9.52 2.60
C ALA A 304 -28.50 -10.15 3.67
N GLY A 305 -29.66 -10.64 3.24
CA GLY A 305 -30.62 -11.33 4.10
C GLY A 305 -31.51 -10.43 4.97
N GLN A 306 -31.33 -9.10 4.97
CA GLN A 306 -32.17 -8.19 5.77
C GLN A 306 -33.54 -7.90 5.16
N THR A 307 -33.66 -7.97 3.83
CA THR A 307 -34.93 -7.70 3.14
C THR A 307 -35.03 -8.60 1.92
N LYS A 308 -36.27 -9.02 1.60
CA LYS A 308 -36.54 -9.79 0.39
C LYS A 308 -36.24 -8.91 -0.84
N PRO A 309 -35.34 -9.34 -1.74
CA PRO A 309 -35.06 -8.58 -2.96
C PRO A 309 -36.31 -8.44 -3.84
N ASP A 310 -36.45 -7.29 -4.51
CA ASP A 310 -37.49 -7.08 -5.51
C ASP A 310 -37.27 -8.02 -6.72
N PRO A 311 -38.27 -8.80 -7.15
CA PRO A 311 -38.08 -9.81 -8.18
C PRO A 311 -37.80 -9.24 -9.57
N ASP A 312 -38.32 -8.05 -9.89
CA ASP A 312 -38.13 -7.44 -11.21
C ASP A 312 -36.76 -6.78 -11.32
N VAL A 313 -36.32 -6.11 -10.24
CA VAL A 313 -34.95 -5.60 -10.14
C VAL A 313 -33.95 -6.75 -10.08
N ALA A 314 -34.21 -7.81 -9.32
CA ALA A 314 -33.34 -8.98 -9.26
C ALA A 314 -33.15 -9.64 -10.63
N ARG A 315 -34.23 -9.78 -11.42
CA ARG A 315 -34.17 -10.31 -12.78
C ARG A 315 -33.31 -9.43 -13.69
N LEU A 316 -33.48 -8.10 -13.62
CA LEU A 316 -32.65 -7.16 -14.37
C LEU A 316 -31.17 -7.27 -14.00
N VAL A 317 -30.85 -7.36 -12.70
CA VAL A 317 -29.47 -7.51 -12.22
C VAL A 317 -28.86 -8.81 -12.74
N GLU A 318 -29.59 -9.92 -12.67
CA GLU A 318 -29.11 -11.23 -13.12
C GLU A 318 -28.90 -11.28 -14.65
N GLU A 319 -29.82 -10.71 -15.44
CA GLU A 319 -29.65 -10.57 -16.89
C GLU A 319 -28.36 -9.82 -17.23
N ARG A 320 -28.07 -8.72 -16.52
CA ARG A 320 -26.85 -7.92 -16.74
C ARG A 320 -25.59 -8.60 -16.23
N ARG A 321 -25.66 -9.34 -15.12
CA ARG A 321 -24.55 -10.17 -14.63
C ARG A 321 -24.16 -11.21 -15.68
N ALA A 322 -25.14 -11.99 -16.15
CA ALA A 322 -24.90 -13.04 -17.14
C ALA A 322 -24.29 -12.47 -18.44
N ASP A 323 -24.76 -11.29 -18.87
CA ASP A 323 -24.17 -10.58 -20.01
C ASP A 323 -22.74 -10.07 -19.74
N GLY A 324 -22.43 -9.70 -18.49
CA GLY A 324 -21.11 -9.19 -18.10
C GLY A 324 -20.07 -10.29 -17.91
N GLU A 325 -20.47 -11.46 -17.40
CA GLU A 325 -19.59 -12.54 -16.95
C GLU A 325 -18.64 -13.04 -18.05
N LYS A 326 -19.11 -13.06 -19.30
CA LYS A 326 -18.31 -13.42 -20.48
C LYS A 326 -17.06 -12.55 -20.69
N TYR A 327 -17.03 -11.35 -20.13
CA TYR A 327 -15.88 -10.45 -20.17
C TYR A 327 -15.16 -10.35 -18.83
N THR A 328 -15.93 -10.30 -17.74
CA THR A 328 -15.41 -9.97 -16.41
C THR A 328 -14.69 -11.14 -15.75
N ALA A 329 -15.04 -12.39 -16.07
CA ALA A 329 -14.49 -13.59 -15.43
C ALA A 329 -13.04 -13.91 -15.84
N ARG A 330 -12.54 -13.35 -16.94
CA ARG A 330 -11.18 -13.63 -17.44
C ARG A 330 -10.13 -13.20 -16.40
N ILE A 331 -9.31 -14.13 -15.93
CA ILE A 331 -8.16 -13.83 -15.07
C ILE A 331 -7.08 -13.10 -15.89
N VAL A 332 -6.63 -11.95 -15.39
CA VAL A 332 -5.62 -11.08 -16.03
C VAL A 332 -4.31 -11.04 -15.26
N GLY A 333 -4.29 -11.53 -14.02
CA GLY A 333 -3.08 -11.57 -13.21
C GLY A 333 -3.33 -12.10 -11.81
N ARG A 334 -2.35 -11.93 -10.93
CA ARG A 334 -2.41 -12.29 -9.52
C ARG A 334 -1.60 -11.29 -8.70
N THR A 335 -2.08 -10.95 -7.51
CA THR A 335 -1.28 -10.26 -6.48
C THR A 335 -1.14 -11.15 -5.24
N VAL A 336 0.00 -11.06 -4.55
CA VAL A 336 0.26 -11.80 -3.31
C VAL A 336 -0.28 -11.10 -2.07
N ALA A 337 -0.50 -9.79 -2.14
CA ALA A 337 -1.02 -8.96 -1.07
C ALA A 337 -2.23 -8.16 -1.56
N ALA A 338 -3.12 -7.80 -0.63
CA ALA A 338 -4.18 -6.85 -0.92
C ALA A 338 -3.58 -5.45 -1.06
N LEU A 339 -4.02 -4.70 -2.06
CA LEU A 339 -3.67 -3.30 -2.26
C LEU A 339 -4.91 -2.46 -1.96
N ASP A 340 -4.87 -1.78 -0.83
CA ASP A 340 -5.95 -0.91 -0.39
C ASP A 340 -5.99 0.40 -1.21
N ASN A 341 -7.13 1.09 -1.13
CA ASN A 341 -7.34 2.41 -1.73
C ASN A 341 -7.68 3.43 -0.62
N PRO A 342 -6.71 3.90 0.17
CA PRO A 342 -6.93 4.85 1.25
C PRO A 342 -7.25 6.29 0.77
N ARG A 343 -7.42 6.52 -0.55
CA ARG A 343 -7.58 7.84 -1.17
C ARG A 343 -6.40 8.79 -0.93
N GLU A 344 -5.21 8.22 -0.79
CA GLU A 344 -3.90 8.88 -0.72
C GLU A 344 -2.89 8.07 -1.54
N GLU A 345 -1.63 8.53 -1.59
CA GLU A 345 -0.59 7.78 -2.29
C GLU A 345 -0.37 6.41 -1.67
N CYS A 346 -0.52 5.36 -2.46
CA CYS A 346 -0.61 3.99 -1.98
C CYS A 346 -0.08 2.99 -3.00
N GLY A 347 0.16 1.75 -2.56
CA GLY A 347 0.66 0.68 -3.43
C GLY A 347 -0.20 0.41 -4.67
N LEU A 348 -1.52 0.60 -4.58
CA LEU A 348 -2.41 0.48 -5.73
C LEU A 348 -2.20 1.61 -6.75
N GLY A 349 -2.08 2.86 -6.28
CA GLY A 349 -1.79 4.01 -7.12
C GLY A 349 -0.42 3.91 -7.80
N ASN A 350 0.58 3.41 -7.08
CA ASN A 350 1.91 3.11 -7.61
C ASN A 350 1.83 2.05 -8.71
N LEU A 351 1.13 0.93 -8.48
CA LEU A 351 0.92 -0.11 -9.49
C LEU A 351 0.30 0.45 -10.78
N VAL A 352 -0.74 1.28 -10.64
CA VAL A 352 -1.43 1.90 -11.79
C VAL A 352 -0.49 2.81 -12.59
N THR A 353 0.24 3.68 -11.90
CA THR A 353 1.09 4.67 -12.56
C THR A 353 2.40 4.07 -13.09
N ASP A 354 2.98 3.07 -12.43
CA ASP A 354 4.09 2.29 -12.96
C ASP A 354 3.67 1.53 -14.24
N ALA A 355 2.47 0.95 -14.25
CA ALA A 355 1.92 0.33 -15.46
C ALA A 355 1.74 1.33 -16.61
N PHE A 356 1.43 2.60 -16.33
CA PHE A 356 1.35 3.65 -17.37
C PHE A 356 2.73 4.03 -17.90
N VAL A 357 3.74 4.09 -17.04
CA VAL A 357 5.14 4.28 -17.45
C VAL A 357 5.57 3.16 -18.38
N ASP A 358 5.35 1.90 -17.98
CA ASP A 358 5.71 0.73 -18.77
C ASP A 358 4.94 0.64 -20.08
N TYR A 359 3.63 0.92 -20.06
CA TYR A 359 2.81 0.99 -21.26
C TYR A 359 3.36 2.02 -22.25
N GLY A 360 3.63 3.25 -21.80
CA GLY A 360 4.15 4.30 -22.67
C GLY A 360 5.49 3.94 -23.29
N ARG A 361 6.40 3.33 -22.51
CA ARG A 361 7.68 2.84 -23.02
C ARG A 361 7.51 1.73 -24.05
N ALA A 362 6.59 0.79 -23.82
CA ALA A 362 6.28 -0.26 -24.79
C ALA A 362 5.70 0.28 -26.11
N GLN A 363 5.07 1.46 -26.10
CA GLN A 363 4.67 2.18 -27.32
C GLN A 363 5.82 2.94 -28.01
N GLY A 364 7.04 2.91 -27.44
CA GLY A 364 8.20 3.67 -27.92
C GLY A 364 8.23 5.12 -27.47
N TRP A 365 7.40 5.53 -26.50
CA TRP A 365 7.41 6.88 -25.95
C TRP A 365 8.59 7.05 -24.98
N LYS A 366 9.08 8.29 -24.86
CA LYS A 366 10.09 8.66 -23.86
C LYS A 366 9.39 8.97 -22.52
N THR A 367 8.75 7.97 -21.94
CA THR A 367 7.99 8.16 -20.70
C THR A 367 8.91 8.09 -19.48
N ASP A 368 9.14 9.25 -18.86
CA ASP A 368 9.94 9.38 -17.64
C ASP A 368 9.09 9.29 -16.37
N VAL A 369 7.89 9.89 -16.39
CA VAL A 369 6.94 9.95 -15.27
C VAL A 369 5.51 9.73 -15.79
N ALA A 370 4.65 9.14 -14.96
CA ALA A 370 3.22 9.05 -15.23
C ALA A 370 2.43 9.55 -14.03
N PHE A 371 1.25 10.12 -14.30
CA PHE A 371 0.33 10.60 -13.28
C PHE A 371 -1.05 9.99 -13.46
N TYR A 372 -1.74 9.77 -12.35
CA TYR A 372 -3.15 9.46 -12.38
C TYR A 372 -3.88 10.08 -11.19
N ASN A 373 -5.06 10.64 -11.42
CA ASN A 373 -5.83 11.27 -10.35
C ASN A 373 -6.37 10.20 -9.39
N MET A 374 -6.26 10.43 -8.08
CA MET A 374 -6.71 9.45 -7.08
C MET A 374 -8.20 9.12 -7.17
N ALA A 375 -9.02 10.10 -7.55
CA ALA A 375 -10.46 9.89 -7.75
C ALA A 375 -10.76 8.86 -8.87
N GLY A 376 -9.80 8.65 -9.78
CA GLY A 376 -9.89 7.69 -10.89
C GLY A 376 -9.70 6.23 -10.47
N VAL A 377 -9.19 5.97 -9.26
CA VAL A 377 -9.05 4.63 -8.67
C VAL A 377 -10.23 4.40 -7.72
N ARG A 378 -11.14 3.47 -8.04
CA ARG A 378 -12.45 3.38 -7.38
C ARG A 378 -12.61 2.24 -6.38
N ALA A 379 -11.78 1.20 -6.48
CA ALA A 379 -11.89 0.01 -5.62
C ALA A 379 -10.49 -0.47 -5.19
N PRO A 380 -10.38 -1.16 -4.03
CA PRO A 380 -9.17 -1.88 -3.66
C PRO A 380 -8.96 -3.13 -4.53
N LEU A 381 -7.73 -3.65 -4.55
CA LEU A 381 -7.38 -4.87 -5.26
C LEU A 381 -7.08 -5.99 -4.25
N PRO A 382 -7.89 -7.06 -4.16
CA PRO A 382 -7.68 -8.13 -3.17
C PRO A 382 -6.47 -9.00 -3.53
N ALA A 383 -5.88 -9.67 -2.52
CA ALA A 383 -4.89 -10.72 -2.75
C ALA A 383 -5.51 -11.91 -3.52
N GLY A 384 -4.71 -12.57 -4.35
CA GLY A 384 -5.13 -13.72 -5.16
C GLY A 384 -5.27 -13.40 -6.64
N GLU A 385 -6.02 -14.23 -7.35
CA GLU A 385 -6.29 -14.06 -8.78
C GLU A 385 -7.11 -12.79 -9.03
N ILE A 386 -6.69 -12.03 -10.05
CA ILE A 386 -7.34 -10.79 -10.46
C ILE A 386 -8.05 -11.04 -11.77
N SER A 387 -9.36 -10.87 -11.76
CA SER A 387 -10.19 -10.91 -12.96
C SER A 387 -10.21 -9.55 -13.67
N TYR A 388 -10.52 -9.55 -14.97
CA TYR A 388 -10.72 -8.34 -15.76
C TYR A 388 -11.83 -7.47 -15.15
N GLY A 389 -12.90 -8.09 -14.66
CA GLY A 389 -13.98 -7.38 -13.96
C GLY A 389 -13.48 -6.63 -12.72
N LYS A 390 -12.60 -7.26 -11.92
CA LYS A 390 -12.05 -6.59 -10.75
C LYS A 390 -11.13 -5.43 -11.14
N LEU A 391 -10.27 -5.61 -12.14
CA LEU A 391 -9.44 -4.52 -12.65
C LEU A 391 -10.28 -3.37 -13.23
N TYR A 392 -11.39 -3.69 -13.90
CA TYR A 392 -12.34 -2.69 -14.40
C TYR A 392 -12.99 -1.91 -13.26
N GLN A 393 -13.37 -2.57 -12.15
CA GLN A 393 -13.88 -1.86 -10.97
C GLN A 393 -12.82 -0.93 -10.34
N VAL A 394 -11.54 -1.28 -10.41
CA VAL A 394 -10.45 -0.40 -9.95
C VAL A 394 -10.31 0.83 -10.85
N LEU A 395 -10.32 0.64 -12.18
CA LEU A 395 -10.19 1.70 -13.20
C LEU A 395 -11.39 1.73 -14.16
N PRO A 396 -12.58 2.17 -13.71
CA PRO A 396 -13.82 2.05 -14.49
C PRO A 396 -14.01 3.15 -15.54
N PHE A 397 -12.98 3.92 -15.84
CA PHE A 397 -13.05 5.03 -16.79
C PHE A 397 -12.48 4.63 -18.14
N THR A 398 -13.10 5.13 -19.21
CA THR A 398 -12.57 5.02 -20.58
C THR A 398 -11.50 6.08 -20.89
N ASN A 399 -10.74 6.45 -19.85
CA ASN A 399 -9.65 7.42 -19.96
C ASN A 399 -8.58 6.89 -20.91
N THR A 400 -8.10 7.76 -21.79
CA THR A 400 -7.02 7.43 -22.73
C THR A 400 -5.69 7.83 -22.11
N ILE A 401 -4.71 6.93 -22.13
CA ILE A 401 -3.34 7.27 -21.73
C ILE A 401 -2.77 8.19 -22.82
N VAL A 402 -2.29 9.36 -22.39
CA VAL A 402 -1.68 10.36 -23.27
C VAL A 402 -0.25 10.62 -22.84
N SER A 403 0.63 10.89 -23.81
CA SER A 403 2.00 11.33 -23.56
C SER A 403 2.13 12.79 -23.96
N VAL A 404 2.76 13.59 -23.10
CA VAL A 404 3.03 15.01 -23.31
C VAL A 404 4.44 15.32 -22.84
N ASP A 405 5.16 16.16 -23.61
CA ASP A 405 6.48 16.65 -23.21
C ASP A 405 6.30 17.90 -22.33
N LEU A 406 6.79 17.83 -21.09
CA LEU A 406 6.73 18.93 -20.12
C LEU A 406 8.14 19.39 -19.74
N SER A 407 8.31 20.71 -19.60
CA SER A 407 9.50 21.24 -18.92
C SER A 407 9.39 20.97 -17.42
N GLY A 408 10.53 20.91 -16.72
CA GLY A 408 10.53 20.74 -15.26
C GLY A 408 9.78 21.85 -14.51
N ALA A 409 9.73 23.07 -15.07
CA ALA A 409 8.96 24.17 -14.51
C ALA A 409 7.45 23.92 -14.59
N VAL A 410 6.94 23.51 -15.75
CA VAL A 410 5.52 23.18 -15.93
C VAL A 410 5.15 21.97 -15.09
N LEU A 411 6.02 20.96 -15.01
CA LEU A 411 5.80 19.82 -14.12
C LEU A 411 5.67 20.26 -12.65
N ARG A 412 6.52 21.19 -12.20
CA ARG A 412 6.40 21.75 -10.85
C ARG A 412 5.07 22.46 -10.63
N GLU A 413 4.57 23.21 -11.61
CA GLU A 413 3.25 23.86 -11.54
C GLU A 413 2.11 22.84 -11.41
N VAL A 414 2.17 21.73 -12.15
CA VAL A 414 1.20 20.62 -12.03
C VAL A 414 1.21 20.04 -10.61
N LEU A 415 2.40 19.79 -10.05
CA LEU A 415 2.54 19.28 -8.68
C LEU A 415 2.07 20.30 -7.63
N GLU A 416 2.37 21.59 -7.81
CA GLU A 416 1.85 22.66 -6.94
C GLU A 416 0.32 22.71 -6.96
N ALA A 417 -0.30 22.61 -8.14
CA ALA A 417 -1.75 22.53 -8.26
C ALA A 417 -2.31 21.29 -7.54
N ALA A 418 -1.72 20.11 -7.77
CA ALA A 418 -2.13 18.86 -7.14
C ALA A 418 -1.99 18.87 -5.61
N SER A 419 -0.97 19.55 -5.09
CA SER A 419 -0.76 19.69 -3.64
C SER A 419 -1.88 20.46 -2.94
N GLY A 420 -2.54 21.38 -3.64
CA GLY A 420 -3.70 22.12 -3.13
C GLY A 420 -4.94 21.27 -2.91
N SER A 421 -4.97 20.09 -3.51
CA SER A 421 -6.02 19.09 -3.36
C SER A 421 -5.67 18.06 -2.29
N ALA A 422 -4.79 18.39 -1.33
CA ALA A 422 -4.16 17.44 -0.41
C ALA A 422 -3.40 16.31 -1.14
N GLY A 423 -2.74 16.66 -2.26
CA GLY A 423 -1.89 15.74 -3.01
C GLY A 423 -2.65 14.59 -3.67
N ARG A 424 -3.89 14.83 -4.15
CA ARG A 424 -4.77 13.85 -4.81
C ARG A 424 -4.28 13.34 -6.19
N LEU A 425 -2.99 13.03 -6.31
CA LEU A 425 -2.31 12.56 -7.52
C LEU A 425 -1.41 11.36 -7.21
N HIS A 426 -1.58 10.29 -7.97
CA HIS A 426 -0.63 9.18 -8.05
C HIS A 426 0.50 9.49 -9.00
N ILE A 427 1.73 9.09 -8.65
CA ILE A 427 2.92 9.29 -9.47
C ILE A 427 3.73 8.00 -9.63
N GLY A 428 4.05 7.67 -10.89
CA GLY A 428 4.93 6.56 -11.25
C GLY A 428 6.18 7.11 -11.95
N GLY A 429 7.33 6.47 -11.76
CA GLY A 429 8.60 6.93 -12.36
C GLY A 429 9.20 8.20 -11.75
N GLY A 430 8.66 8.73 -10.65
CA GLY A 430 9.17 9.89 -9.94
C GLY A 430 8.82 9.88 -8.45
N ALA A 431 9.28 10.88 -7.72
CA ALA A 431 8.92 11.11 -6.33
C ALA A 431 8.74 12.61 -6.07
N TRP A 432 7.95 12.97 -5.08
CA TRP A 432 7.75 14.36 -4.69
C TRP A 432 7.39 14.49 -3.22
N ALA A 433 7.71 15.64 -2.64
CA ALA A 433 7.35 15.99 -1.28
C ALA A 433 6.69 17.37 -1.28
N TYR A 434 5.63 17.52 -0.50
CA TYR A 434 4.91 18.79 -0.37
C TYR A 434 4.46 19.03 1.07
N ARG A 435 4.17 20.28 1.41
CA ARG A 435 3.59 20.69 2.70
C ARG A 435 2.32 21.49 2.45
N PHE A 436 1.18 20.88 2.75
CA PHE A 436 -0.14 21.50 2.55
C PHE A 436 -0.31 22.84 3.28
N ALA A 437 0.30 22.98 4.46
CA ALA A 437 0.25 24.18 5.28
C ALA A 437 0.96 25.40 4.66
N ASN A 438 1.79 25.20 3.63
CA ASN A 438 2.44 26.31 2.94
C ASN A 438 1.44 27.04 2.00
N PRO A 439 1.68 28.33 1.70
CA PRO A 439 0.92 29.06 0.70
C PRO A 439 0.93 28.37 -0.67
N ALA A 440 -0.16 28.48 -1.42
CA ALA A 440 -0.25 27.95 -2.78
C ALA A 440 0.90 28.47 -3.65
N GLY A 441 1.52 27.57 -4.43
CA GLY A 441 2.72 27.88 -5.22
C GLY A 441 4.05 27.73 -4.46
N GLN A 442 4.00 27.43 -3.15
CA GLN A 442 5.17 27.14 -2.31
C GLN A 442 5.00 25.82 -1.53
N ARG A 443 4.09 24.95 -1.97
CA ARG A 443 3.77 23.70 -1.27
C ARG A 443 4.75 22.60 -1.64
N VAL A 444 5.22 22.54 -2.87
CA VAL A 444 6.18 21.53 -3.34
C VAL A 444 7.55 21.86 -2.77
N LEU A 445 8.05 20.96 -1.92
CA LEU A 445 9.37 21.04 -1.30
C LEU A 445 10.44 20.45 -2.22
N SER A 446 10.15 19.29 -2.82
CA SER A 446 11.03 18.61 -3.77
C SER A 446 10.22 17.79 -4.77
N ALA A 447 10.77 17.59 -5.97
CA ALA A 447 10.24 16.69 -6.99
C ALA A 447 11.41 16.12 -7.79
N THR A 448 11.44 14.80 -7.97
CA THR A 448 12.47 14.07 -8.71
C THR A 448 11.80 13.16 -9.75
N VAL A 449 12.46 13.02 -10.89
CA VAL A 449 12.08 12.08 -11.95
C VAL A 449 13.19 11.02 -12.01
N ARG A 450 12.83 9.74 -12.08
CA ARG A 450 13.80 8.64 -12.16
C ARG A 450 14.47 8.67 -13.54
N CYS A 451 15.59 9.38 -13.66
CA CYS A 451 16.44 9.33 -14.85
C CYS A 451 17.06 7.94 -14.98
N ARG A 452 16.67 7.16 -16.01
CA ARG A 452 17.53 6.08 -16.52
C ARG A 452 18.12 6.47 -17.86
N ARG A 453 19.44 6.63 -17.87
CA ARG A 453 20.26 6.59 -19.08
C ARG A 453 19.88 5.31 -19.84
N ARG A 454 19.49 5.45 -21.11
CA ARG A 454 19.00 4.38 -22.01
C ARG A 454 19.82 3.09 -21.87
N VAL A 455 19.19 2.02 -21.36
CA VAL A 455 19.65 0.65 -21.64
C VAL A 455 18.92 0.21 -22.92
N PRO A 456 19.60 -0.18 -24.00
CA PRO A 456 18.96 -0.51 -25.28
C PRO A 456 18.02 -1.73 -25.17
N ASP A 457 16.83 -1.61 -25.79
CA ASP A 457 15.68 -2.55 -25.83
C ASP A 457 15.97 -4.02 -26.21
N ARG A 458 17.21 -4.40 -26.53
CA ARG A 458 17.52 -5.78 -26.96
C ARG A 458 17.59 -6.80 -25.82
N ALA A 459 17.60 -6.37 -24.55
CA ALA A 459 17.69 -7.27 -23.39
C ALA A 459 16.33 -7.86 -22.95
N LEU A 460 15.20 -7.23 -23.29
CA LEU A 460 13.87 -7.68 -22.84
C LEU A 460 13.25 -8.78 -23.73
N ALA A 461 13.75 -8.95 -24.97
CA ALA A 461 13.17 -9.86 -25.96
C ALA A 461 13.50 -11.35 -25.77
N ARG A 462 14.29 -11.75 -24.75
CA ARG A 462 14.66 -13.15 -24.49
C ARG A 462 14.05 -13.76 -23.21
N ARG A 463 12.94 -13.19 -22.71
CA ARG A 463 12.27 -13.68 -21.48
C ARG A 463 11.35 -14.89 -21.68
N SER A 464 11.18 -15.42 -22.90
CA SER A 464 10.24 -16.52 -23.18
C SER A 464 10.78 -17.93 -22.94
N GLU A 465 12.03 -18.12 -22.47
CA GLU A 465 12.66 -19.46 -22.43
C GLU A 465 13.31 -19.88 -21.08
N GLY A 466 12.86 -19.32 -19.95
CA GLY A 466 13.15 -19.92 -18.63
C GLY A 466 14.62 -19.97 -18.18
N ARG A 467 15.52 -19.21 -18.81
CA ARG A 467 16.90 -18.96 -18.34
C ARG A 467 16.97 -17.57 -17.72
N GLY A 468 17.42 -17.47 -16.47
CA GLY A 468 17.74 -16.19 -15.84
C GLY A 468 18.80 -15.43 -16.65
N PRO A 469 18.90 -14.09 -16.48
CA PRO A 469 19.90 -13.30 -17.20
C PRO A 469 21.31 -13.82 -16.90
N ASP A 470 22.16 -13.86 -17.92
CA ASP A 470 23.60 -14.09 -17.76
C ASP A 470 24.21 -12.89 -17.02
N PRO A 471 24.72 -13.03 -15.78
CA PRO A 471 25.28 -11.93 -15.01
C PRO A 471 26.48 -11.25 -15.69
N ALA A 472 27.15 -11.94 -16.61
CA ALA A 472 28.24 -11.39 -17.41
C ALA A 472 27.78 -10.39 -18.49
N ALA A 473 26.47 -10.25 -18.72
CA ALA A 473 25.88 -9.36 -19.71
C ALA A 473 25.32 -8.05 -19.12
N ILE A 474 25.54 -7.79 -17.81
CA ILE A 474 25.19 -6.53 -17.14
C ILE A 474 26.46 -5.68 -17.07
N ASP A 475 26.44 -4.48 -17.67
CA ASP A 475 27.58 -3.53 -17.70
C ASP A 475 28.07 -3.08 -16.30
N ASP A 476 27.40 -3.49 -15.21
CA ASP A 476 27.78 -3.25 -13.81
C ASP A 476 27.35 -4.40 -12.87
N ALA A 477 28.02 -5.54 -12.99
CA ALA A 477 27.76 -6.73 -12.18
C ALA A 477 28.00 -6.53 -10.66
N LEU A 478 28.84 -5.55 -10.29
CA LEU A 478 29.18 -5.26 -8.90
C LEU A 478 28.10 -4.42 -8.20
N ALA A 479 27.53 -3.41 -8.87
CA ALA A 479 26.39 -2.68 -8.33
C ALA A 479 25.15 -3.57 -8.16
N TYR A 480 24.97 -4.55 -9.06
CA TYR A 480 23.93 -5.57 -8.90
C TYR A 480 24.13 -6.39 -7.62
N ALA A 481 25.33 -6.95 -7.46
CA ALA A 481 25.68 -7.73 -6.28
C ALA A 481 25.52 -6.92 -4.98
N LEU A 482 25.92 -5.65 -4.97
CA LEU A 482 25.75 -4.77 -3.82
C LEU A 482 24.27 -4.57 -3.46
N THR A 483 23.40 -4.38 -4.46
CA THR A 483 21.95 -4.23 -4.26
C THR A 483 21.35 -5.49 -3.65
N VAL A 484 21.74 -6.66 -4.16
CA VAL A 484 21.29 -7.96 -3.63
C VAL A 484 21.81 -8.18 -2.20
N ALA A 485 23.07 -7.81 -1.92
CA ALA A 485 23.65 -7.89 -0.57
C ALA A 485 22.84 -7.05 0.44
N ALA A 486 22.52 -5.81 0.07
CA ALA A 486 21.73 -4.89 0.89
C ALA A 486 20.31 -5.43 1.14
N HIS A 487 19.65 -5.91 0.09
CA HIS A 487 18.32 -6.53 0.21
C HIS A 487 18.34 -7.76 1.12
N ALA A 488 19.31 -8.65 0.95
CA ALA A 488 19.44 -9.84 1.77
C ALA A 488 19.66 -9.48 3.24
N ALA A 489 20.58 -8.57 3.55
CA ALA A 489 20.84 -8.09 4.91
C ALA A 489 19.61 -7.45 5.58
N LEU A 490 18.87 -6.57 4.86
CA LEU A 490 17.64 -5.97 5.38
C LEU A 490 16.54 -7.00 5.63
N THR A 491 16.45 -8.04 4.80
CA THR A 491 15.49 -9.14 4.96
C THR A 491 15.79 -9.94 6.21
N GLY A 492 17.06 -10.31 6.44
CA GLY A 492 17.48 -10.96 7.69
C GLY A 492 17.17 -10.09 8.90
N ALA A 493 17.50 -8.80 8.85
CA ALA A 493 17.20 -7.86 9.93
C ALA A 493 15.68 -7.74 10.20
N LYS A 494 14.83 -7.79 9.16
CA LYS A 494 13.36 -7.82 9.30
C LYS A 494 12.88 -9.03 10.09
N VAL A 495 13.44 -10.21 9.79
CA VAL A 495 13.11 -11.45 10.50
C VAL A 495 13.44 -11.32 11.97
N LEU A 496 14.63 -10.81 12.30
CA LEU A 496 15.07 -10.61 13.68
C LEU A 496 14.17 -9.61 14.43
N ARG A 497 13.86 -8.45 13.83
CA ARG A 497 12.94 -7.46 14.44
C ARG A 497 11.52 -8.00 14.69
N GLY A 498 11.08 -8.99 13.92
CA GLY A 498 9.76 -9.60 14.04
C GLY A 498 9.61 -10.67 15.14
N GLN A 499 10.71 -11.11 15.76
CA GLN A 499 10.71 -12.16 16.78
C GLN A 499 10.10 -11.67 18.10
N ARG A 500 9.00 -12.29 18.57
CA ARG A 500 8.32 -11.92 19.82
C ARG A 500 9.07 -12.35 21.09
N SER A 501 9.97 -13.33 20.98
CA SER A 501 10.78 -13.85 22.08
C SER A 501 12.23 -14.00 21.61
N PRO A 502 13.06 -12.95 21.71
CA PRO A 502 14.45 -12.98 21.26
C PRO A 502 15.29 -14.11 21.88
N ALA A 503 14.92 -14.55 23.09
CA ALA A 503 15.61 -15.62 23.83
C ALA A 503 15.15 -17.05 23.51
N ALA A 504 14.22 -17.25 22.57
CA ALA A 504 13.71 -18.58 22.22
C ALA A 504 14.76 -19.41 21.46
N GLY A 505 14.81 -20.71 21.72
CA GLY A 505 15.70 -21.63 21.01
C GLY A 505 17.16 -21.60 21.45
N LEU A 506 17.45 -21.03 22.63
CA LEU A 506 18.82 -20.92 23.15
C LEU A 506 19.54 -22.27 23.15
N SER A 507 20.59 -22.34 22.35
CA SER A 507 21.56 -23.43 22.31
C SER A 507 22.98 -22.85 22.35
N THR A 508 23.98 -23.67 22.65
CA THR A 508 25.38 -23.24 22.69
C THR A 508 26.18 -24.04 21.67
N LYS A 509 27.03 -23.36 20.89
CA LYS A 509 27.96 -23.96 19.91
C LYS A 509 29.17 -24.55 20.64
N SER A 510 30.30 -23.84 20.63
CA SER A 510 31.59 -24.36 21.08
C SER A 510 31.88 -24.14 22.57
N SER A 511 31.14 -23.24 23.22
CA SER A 511 31.29 -22.90 24.64
C SER A 511 29.97 -22.38 25.25
N PRO A 512 29.82 -22.35 26.59
CA PRO A 512 28.64 -21.79 27.25
C PRO A 512 28.38 -20.30 26.98
N THR A 513 29.36 -19.58 26.42
CA THR A 513 29.28 -18.17 26.06
C THR A 513 29.06 -17.92 24.57
N ASP A 514 29.03 -18.99 23.77
CA ASP A 514 28.85 -19.00 22.32
C ASP A 514 27.44 -19.52 22.02
N ILE A 515 26.48 -18.59 22.02
CA ILE A 515 25.04 -18.89 21.97
C ILE A 515 24.49 -18.78 20.55
N VAL A 516 23.48 -19.58 20.23
CA VAL A 516 22.71 -19.53 18.99
C VAL A 516 21.23 -19.63 19.32
N LEU A 517 20.43 -18.80 18.67
CA LEU A 517 18.99 -18.73 18.85
C LEU A 517 18.27 -19.26 17.60
N ASP A 518 16.99 -19.55 17.73
CA ASP A 518 16.16 -19.85 16.55
C ASP A 518 16.04 -18.64 15.62
N ALA A 519 16.29 -17.44 16.16
CA ALA A 519 16.34 -16.18 15.42
C ALA A 519 17.50 -16.15 14.40
N ASP A 520 18.70 -16.59 14.79
CA ASP A 520 19.88 -16.68 13.91
C ASP A 520 19.58 -17.56 12.69
N ARG A 521 19.02 -18.76 12.92
CA ARG A 521 18.66 -19.71 11.85
C ARG A 521 17.58 -19.17 10.91
N ALA A 522 16.59 -18.47 11.45
CA ALA A 522 15.51 -17.90 10.66
C ALA A 522 16.01 -16.74 9.77
N SER A 523 16.90 -15.90 10.32
CA SER A 523 17.58 -14.84 9.56
C SER A 523 18.45 -15.43 8.45
N GLU A 524 19.25 -16.46 8.76
CA GLU A 524 20.10 -17.15 7.78
C GLU A 524 19.29 -17.72 6.62
N ALA A 525 18.20 -18.43 6.92
CA ALA A 525 17.36 -19.03 5.89
C ALA A 525 16.83 -17.98 4.90
N ALA A 526 16.40 -16.82 5.40
CA ALA A 526 15.89 -15.74 4.56
C ALA A 526 16.98 -15.08 3.69
N VAL A 527 18.18 -14.86 4.25
CA VAL A 527 19.33 -14.32 3.51
C VAL A 527 19.78 -15.30 2.42
N VAL A 528 19.95 -16.58 2.78
CA VAL A 528 20.40 -17.63 1.88
C VAL A 528 19.41 -17.87 0.75
N GLU A 529 18.10 -17.79 1.01
CA GLU A 529 17.08 -17.92 -0.03
C GLU A 529 17.25 -16.86 -1.13
N ILE A 530 17.46 -15.60 -0.75
CA ILE A 530 17.69 -14.49 -1.70
C ILE A 530 18.97 -14.75 -2.49
N LEU A 531 20.10 -15.01 -1.80
CA LEU A 531 21.38 -15.22 -2.48
C LEU A 531 21.36 -16.42 -3.41
N ARG A 532 20.70 -17.52 -3.04
CA ARG A 532 20.55 -18.71 -3.89
C ARG A 532 19.66 -18.47 -5.10
N ARG A 533 18.65 -17.61 -4.98
CA ARG A 533 17.78 -17.23 -6.10
C ARG A 533 18.52 -16.37 -7.13
N GLU A 534 19.26 -15.37 -6.66
CA GLU A 534 19.95 -14.40 -7.54
C GLU A 534 21.30 -14.93 -8.05
N PHE A 535 22.00 -15.73 -7.24
CA PHE A 535 23.34 -16.26 -7.50
C PHE A 535 23.40 -17.78 -7.25
N PRO A 536 22.69 -18.59 -8.06
CA PRO A 536 22.57 -20.04 -7.84
C PRO A 536 23.89 -20.81 -7.95
N SER A 537 24.87 -20.27 -8.67
CA SER A 537 26.19 -20.86 -8.91
C SER A 537 27.25 -20.48 -7.89
N ASP A 538 27.03 -19.44 -7.09
CA ASP A 538 28.05 -18.90 -6.20
C ASP A 538 28.17 -19.76 -4.93
N GLU A 539 29.34 -19.77 -4.30
CA GLU A 539 29.50 -20.37 -2.98
C GLU A 539 28.87 -19.45 -1.93
N ILE A 540 28.19 -20.00 -0.94
CA ILE A 540 27.68 -19.25 0.21
C ILE A 540 28.29 -19.92 1.43
N VAL A 541 28.91 -19.13 2.31
CA VAL A 541 29.48 -19.55 3.58
C VAL A 541 28.75 -18.77 4.65
N ALA A 542 27.87 -19.45 5.39
CA ALA A 542 27.00 -18.86 6.40
C ALA A 542 27.28 -19.46 7.78
N GLU A 543 27.20 -18.63 8.83
CA GLU A 543 27.64 -18.97 10.19
C GLU A 543 26.90 -20.18 10.80
N GLU A 544 25.59 -20.32 10.60
CA GLU A 544 24.74 -21.34 11.24
C GLU A 544 24.67 -22.68 10.47
N GLY A 545 25.43 -22.80 9.38
CA GLY A 545 25.67 -24.07 8.68
C GLY A 545 24.72 -24.39 7.53
N GLY A 546 23.88 -23.46 7.06
CA GLY A 546 22.97 -23.61 5.90
C GLY A 546 23.64 -23.70 4.52
N ALA A 547 24.97 -23.79 4.46
CA ALA A 547 25.78 -23.69 3.25
C ALA A 547 26.18 -25.06 2.65
N GLY A 548 25.42 -25.55 1.67
CA GLY A 548 25.84 -26.64 0.77
C GLY A 548 26.14 -26.14 -0.64
N GLY A 549 27.18 -26.68 -1.31
CA GLY A 549 27.62 -26.30 -2.66
C GLY A 549 26.57 -26.48 -3.78
N PRO A 550 26.87 -26.06 -5.03
CA PRO A 550 25.90 -26.04 -6.13
C PRO A 550 25.29 -27.42 -6.41
N ARG A 551 23.95 -27.49 -6.52
CA ARG A 551 23.19 -28.75 -6.66
C ARG A 551 23.53 -29.46 -7.98
N GLY A 552 24.42 -30.45 -7.92
CA GLY A 552 24.52 -31.52 -8.92
C GLY A 552 23.74 -32.75 -8.45
N ALA A 553 22.86 -33.28 -9.30
CA ALA A 553 21.98 -34.41 -9.01
C ALA A 553 22.72 -35.68 -8.54
N ARG A 554 22.29 -36.28 -7.41
CA ARG A 554 22.23 -37.73 -7.17
C ARG A 554 21.49 -38.09 -5.87
N GLU A 555 20.74 -39.19 -5.95
CA GLU A 555 19.87 -39.82 -4.94
C GLU A 555 20.60 -40.41 -3.71
N PRO A 556 19.89 -40.74 -2.61
CA PRO A 556 20.48 -40.97 -1.29
C PRO A 556 20.93 -42.42 -1.06
N GLY A 557 22.06 -42.58 -0.35
CA GLY A 557 22.43 -43.87 0.23
C GLY A 557 23.68 -43.83 1.12
N GLY A 558 23.54 -44.32 2.36
CA GLY A 558 24.62 -44.99 3.09
C GLY A 558 25.37 -44.19 4.16
N ALA A 559 25.39 -44.72 5.39
CA ALA A 559 25.92 -44.12 6.60
C ALA A 559 27.42 -44.42 6.88
N ALA A 560 28.02 -43.53 7.69
CA ALA A 560 29.06 -43.70 8.72
C ALA A 560 30.43 -44.34 8.41
N ASN A 561 31.53 -43.58 8.57
CA ASN A 561 32.49 -43.63 9.70
C ASN A 561 33.82 -42.91 9.37
N GLY A 562 34.46 -42.32 10.40
CA GLY A 562 35.60 -41.41 10.26
C GLY A 562 37.01 -42.02 10.36
N ARG A 563 38.03 -41.16 10.15
CA ARG A 563 39.32 -41.05 10.88
C ARG A 563 40.27 -40.06 10.17
N LEU A 564 41.16 -39.46 10.97
CA LEU A 564 42.17 -38.44 10.66
C LEU A 564 43.45 -39.00 9.99
N ALA A 565 44.17 -38.07 9.34
CA ALA A 565 45.64 -37.96 9.18
C ALA A 565 46.25 -38.22 7.77
N GLY A 566 47.17 -37.33 7.36
CA GLY A 566 48.31 -37.66 6.49
C GLY A 566 48.56 -36.74 5.29
N GLU A 567 49.77 -36.20 5.22
CA GLU A 567 50.30 -35.21 4.26
C GLU A 567 50.54 -35.72 2.81
N ALA A 568 50.65 -34.74 1.90
CA ALA A 568 51.45 -34.67 0.67
C ALA A 568 51.24 -35.69 -0.48
N GLY A 569 50.81 -35.18 -1.63
CA GLY A 569 50.91 -35.88 -2.92
C GLY A 569 50.18 -35.19 -4.06
N VAL A 570 50.87 -34.34 -4.81
CA VAL A 570 50.42 -33.78 -6.09
C VAL A 570 50.17 -34.91 -7.09
N LYS A 571 48.93 -35.05 -7.57
CA LYS A 571 48.61 -35.60 -8.90
C LYS A 571 47.43 -34.87 -9.51
N ARG A 572 47.69 -34.20 -10.64
CA ARG A 572 46.68 -33.69 -11.57
C ARG A 572 45.86 -34.87 -12.13
N GLY A 573 44.55 -34.76 -12.03
CA GLY A 573 43.57 -35.63 -12.67
C GLY A 573 42.40 -34.79 -13.14
N ASP A 574 42.20 -34.79 -14.45
CA ASP A 574 41.25 -34.00 -15.21
C ASP A 574 39.81 -34.44 -14.93
N ALA A 575 38.97 -33.53 -14.44
CA ALA A 575 37.52 -33.64 -14.38
C ALA A 575 36.93 -32.23 -14.51
N GLY A 576 36.38 -31.93 -15.70
CA GLY A 576 35.84 -30.63 -16.06
C GLY A 576 34.60 -30.23 -15.26
N GLY A 577 34.82 -29.57 -14.11
CA GLY A 577 33.86 -28.70 -13.45
C GLY A 577 34.49 -27.32 -13.29
N THR A 578 33.86 -26.29 -13.85
CA THR A 578 34.26 -24.89 -13.63
C THR A 578 34.24 -24.61 -12.12
N PRO A 579 35.33 -24.09 -11.50
CA PRO A 579 35.31 -23.72 -10.09
C PRO A 579 34.25 -22.61 -9.84
N PRO A 580 33.63 -22.54 -8.66
CA PRO A 580 32.75 -21.41 -8.33
C PRO A 580 33.59 -20.12 -8.31
N ALA A 581 33.19 -19.13 -9.12
CA ALA A 581 33.98 -17.91 -9.34
C ALA A 581 33.81 -16.84 -8.23
N ARG A 582 32.85 -17.00 -7.31
CA ARG A 582 32.53 -16.01 -6.26
C ARG A 582 32.00 -16.66 -4.99
N LYS A 583 32.29 -16.04 -3.84
CA LYS A 583 31.91 -16.50 -2.51
C LYS A 583 31.18 -15.42 -1.72
N TRP A 584 30.01 -15.78 -1.21
CA TRP A 584 29.23 -14.96 -0.29
C TRP A 584 29.51 -15.35 1.16
N PHE A 585 29.82 -14.38 2.01
CA PHE A 585 29.95 -14.56 3.45
C PHE A 585 28.73 -13.97 4.14
N VAL A 586 28.09 -14.75 5.01
CA VAL A 586 26.86 -14.36 5.70
C VAL A 586 27.01 -14.57 7.19
N ASP A 587 26.86 -13.49 7.95
CA ASP A 587 26.55 -13.54 9.37
C ASP A 587 25.07 -13.15 9.54
N PRO A 588 24.21 -14.11 9.88
CA PRO A 588 22.78 -13.85 10.02
C PRO A 588 22.42 -13.07 11.29
N LEU A 589 23.32 -12.97 12.28
CA LEU A 589 23.17 -12.21 13.51
C LEU A 589 24.53 -11.99 14.20
N ASP A 590 25.28 -10.96 13.78
CA ASP A 590 26.51 -10.56 14.46
C ASP A 590 26.15 -9.81 15.75
N GLY A 591 26.69 -10.27 16.88
CA GLY A 591 26.36 -9.78 18.21
C GLY A 591 25.17 -10.47 18.86
N THR A 592 25.02 -11.79 18.67
CA THR A 592 23.97 -12.64 19.26
C THR A 592 23.79 -12.42 20.76
N VAL A 593 24.87 -12.21 21.53
CA VAL A 593 24.80 -11.89 22.97
C VAL A 593 24.07 -10.58 23.23
N ASN A 594 24.37 -9.53 22.46
CA ASN A 594 23.69 -8.24 22.59
C ASN A 594 22.22 -8.38 22.21
N TYR A 595 21.93 -9.11 21.13
CA TYR A 595 20.56 -9.36 20.70
C TYR A 595 19.74 -10.12 21.76
N PHE A 596 20.33 -11.15 22.38
CA PHE A 596 19.72 -11.91 23.47
C PHE A 596 19.36 -11.03 24.67
N TYR A 597 20.24 -10.09 25.06
CA TYR A 597 20.02 -9.19 26.18
C TYR A 597 19.26 -7.89 25.82
N GLY A 598 18.90 -7.69 24.54
CA GLY A 598 18.25 -6.47 24.08
C GLY A 598 19.14 -5.22 24.09
N ILE A 599 20.46 -5.40 24.01
CA ILE A 599 21.43 -4.30 23.92
C ILE A 599 21.52 -3.89 22.44
N PRO A 600 21.36 -2.59 22.10
CA PRO A 600 21.19 -2.15 20.72
C PRO A 600 22.52 -2.04 19.96
N HIS A 601 23.17 -3.19 19.72
CA HIS A 601 24.42 -3.29 18.97
C HIS A 601 24.60 -4.71 18.40
N SER A 602 23.81 -5.02 17.37
CA SER A 602 23.88 -6.28 16.62
C SER A 602 23.41 -6.03 15.18
N ALA A 603 23.88 -6.84 14.23
CA ALA A 603 23.66 -6.61 12.81
C ALA A 603 23.44 -7.90 12.01
N VAL A 604 22.94 -7.76 10.78
CA VAL A 604 23.00 -8.81 9.74
C VAL A 604 24.02 -8.40 8.70
N THR A 605 24.95 -9.28 8.37
CA THR A 605 26.08 -8.98 7.48
C THR A 605 26.10 -9.91 6.28
N VAL A 606 26.25 -9.32 5.09
CA VAL A 606 26.38 -10.03 3.82
C VAL A 606 27.53 -9.42 3.04
N ALA A 607 28.52 -10.23 2.66
CA ALA A 607 29.67 -9.79 1.87
C ALA A 607 29.88 -10.71 0.67
N LEU A 608 30.41 -10.16 -0.42
CA LEU A 608 30.85 -10.88 -1.61
C LEU A 608 32.36 -10.74 -1.78
N GLU A 609 33.01 -11.86 -2.06
CA GLU A 609 34.39 -11.96 -2.51
C GLU A 609 34.41 -12.59 -3.91
N ASP A 610 35.17 -11.97 -4.82
CA ASP A 610 35.44 -12.45 -6.17
C ASP A 610 36.94 -12.78 -6.33
N GLU A 611 37.37 -13.05 -7.57
CA GLU A 611 38.77 -13.43 -7.86
C GLU A 611 39.79 -12.34 -7.47
N ASP A 612 39.36 -11.08 -7.38
CA ASP A 612 40.20 -9.93 -6.99
C ASP A 612 40.12 -9.64 -5.47
N GLY A 613 39.39 -10.45 -4.71
CA GLY A 613 39.21 -10.33 -3.26
C GLY A 613 37.87 -9.69 -2.87
N PRO A 614 37.78 -9.05 -1.68
CA PRO A 614 36.55 -8.43 -1.20
C PRO A 614 35.97 -7.43 -2.21
N ALA A 615 34.73 -7.68 -2.67
CA ALA A 615 34.13 -6.99 -3.80
C ALA A 615 33.04 -6.01 -3.34
N CYS A 616 32.05 -6.47 -2.59
CA CYS A 616 30.99 -5.62 -2.05
C CYS A 616 30.40 -6.20 -0.75
N GLY A 617 29.67 -5.39 0.02
CA GLY A 617 28.97 -5.88 1.20
C GLY A 617 27.92 -4.94 1.76
N ALA A 618 27.14 -5.46 2.70
CA ALA A 618 26.08 -4.78 3.42
C ALA A 618 26.06 -5.23 4.90
N ILE A 619 25.87 -4.27 5.81
CA ILE A 619 25.69 -4.49 7.25
C ILE A 619 24.45 -3.73 7.70
N ALA A 620 23.37 -4.45 8.04
CA ALA A 620 22.12 -3.86 8.52
C ALA A 620 22.08 -3.86 10.05
N ASP A 621 22.05 -2.67 10.68
CA ASP A 621 21.88 -2.55 12.14
C ASP A 621 20.44 -2.98 12.50
N ILE A 622 20.30 -3.96 13.39
CA ILE A 622 18.99 -4.52 13.74
C ILE A 622 18.16 -3.51 14.55
N TRP A 623 18.82 -2.65 15.32
CA TRP A 623 18.19 -1.78 16.31
C TRP A 623 17.99 -0.36 15.82
N ARG A 624 18.85 0.09 14.92
CA ARG A 624 18.77 1.40 14.29
C ARG A 624 18.23 1.25 12.87
N ASP A 625 17.53 2.27 12.41
CA ASP A 625 17.11 2.35 11.02
C ASP A 625 18.32 2.76 10.15
N GLU A 626 19.35 1.91 10.11
CA GLU A 626 20.63 2.15 9.46
C GLU A 626 21.12 0.89 8.74
N ILE A 627 21.62 1.09 7.51
CA ILE A 627 22.37 0.07 6.77
C ILE A 627 23.63 0.69 6.18
N PHE A 628 24.75 0.00 6.37
CA PHE A 628 26.04 0.35 5.80
C PHE A 628 26.28 -0.52 4.58
N ILE A 629 26.71 0.08 3.48
CA ILE A 629 26.95 -0.59 2.20
C ILE A 629 28.23 -0.06 1.56
N GLY A 630 28.87 -0.86 0.71
CA GLY A 630 30.07 -0.42 0.01
C GLY A 630 30.57 -1.44 -0.99
N ALA A 631 31.27 -0.96 -2.00
CA ALA A 631 31.87 -1.78 -3.04
C ALA A 631 33.24 -1.23 -3.42
N ARG A 632 34.14 -2.15 -3.80
CA ARG A 632 35.52 -1.88 -4.17
C ARG A 632 35.57 -0.85 -5.30
N GLY A 633 36.22 0.29 -5.06
CA GLY A 633 36.39 1.37 -6.02
C GLY A 633 35.19 2.32 -6.17
N GLU A 634 34.05 2.01 -5.56
CA GLU A 634 32.82 2.81 -5.69
C GLU A 634 32.60 3.72 -4.47
N GLY A 635 33.14 3.34 -3.30
CA GLY A 635 32.91 4.01 -2.03
C GLY A 635 32.12 3.17 -1.02
N ALA A 636 31.83 3.79 0.12
CA ALA A 636 30.98 3.24 1.16
C ALA A 636 30.01 4.29 1.66
N TRP A 637 28.81 3.85 2.05
CA TRP A 637 27.69 4.72 2.38
C TRP A 637 26.87 4.17 3.54
N LEU A 638 26.22 5.08 4.26
CA LEU A 638 25.19 4.81 5.23
C LEU A 638 23.84 5.24 4.66
N ALA A 639 22.84 4.35 4.68
CA ALA A 639 21.45 4.66 4.37
C ALA A 639 20.58 4.56 5.62
N ARG A 640 19.48 5.33 5.67
CA ARG A 640 18.40 5.18 6.66
C ARG A 640 17.09 4.76 5.98
N PRO A 641 16.76 3.47 5.97
CA PRO A 641 15.62 2.95 5.20
C PRO A 641 14.31 3.11 5.99
N SER A 642 13.80 4.35 6.12
CA SER A 642 12.57 4.65 6.89
C SER A 642 11.28 4.01 6.37
N ARG A 643 11.37 3.17 5.31
CA ARG A 643 10.35 2.24 4.82
C ARG A 643 11.04 0.99 4.25
N LEU A 644 11.27 0.00 5.10
CA LEU A 644 11.92 -1.27 4.75
C LEU A 644 11.30 -1.96 3.53
N ASP A 645 10.01 -1.74 3.27
CA ASP A 645 9.26 -2.37 2.17
C ASP A 645 9.58 -1.79 0.78
N GLU A 646 10.16 -0.59 0.68
CA GLU A 646 10.61 0.01 -0.60
C GLU A 646 11.95 -0.59 -1.09
N TRP A 647 12.69 -1.28 -0.22
CA TRP A 647 14.02 -1.86 -0.50
C TRP A 647 14.00 -3.36 -0.83
N LEU A 648 12.84 -4.03 -0.69
CA LEU A 648 12.70 -5.48 -0.89
C LEU A 648 12.54 -5.91 -2.36
N ASP A 649 12.67 -4.98 -3.32
CA ASP A 649 12.67 -5.30 -4.74
C ASP A 649 14.11 -5.38 -5.28
N PRO A 650 14.66 -6.59 -5.53
CA PRO A 650 15.98 -6.74 -6.13
C PRO A 650 16.05 -6.15 -7.55
N GLN A 651 14.93 -5.85 -8.21
CA GLN A 651 14.90 -5.21 -9.53
C GLN A 651 14.99 -3.67 -9.47
N ALA A 652 14.88 -3.08 -8.27
CA ALA A 652 14.99 -1.64 -8.01
C ALA A 652 16.45 -1.16 -7.92
N HIS A 653 17.25 -1.50 -8.93
CA HIS A 653 18.70 -1.24 -9.08
C HIS A 653 19.21 0.22 -8.99
N ALA A 654 18.41 1.17 -8.54
CA ALA A 654 18.78 2.59 -8.56
C ALA A 654 18.45 3.37 -7.27
N ILE A 655 18.22 2.70 -6.14
CA ILE A 655 17.93 3.38 -4.86
C ILE A 655 19.25 3.59 -4.08
N LEU A 656 20.20 4.32 -4.67
CA LEU A 656 21.51 4.56 -4.04
C LEU A 656 21.98 6.02 -4.04
N THR A 657 21.12 7.04 -4.20
CA THR A 657 21.68 8.42 -4.33
C THR A 657 21.15 9.46 -3.34
N ASP A 658 19.88 9.44 -2.95
CA ASP A 658 19.30 10.64 -2.29
C ASP A 658 19.19 10.52 -0.76
N SER A 659 19.35 9.31 -0.21
CA SER A 659 19.35 9.03 1.24
C SER A 659 20.67 8.40 1.72
N LEU A 660 21.69 8.34 0.85
CA LEU A 660 23.01 7.82 1.17
C LEU A 660 23.93 8.92 1.70
N THR A 661 24.45 8.73 2.92
CA THR A 661 25.55 9.52 3.46
C THR A 661 26.86 8.82 3.15
N ARG A 662 27.75 9.43 2.37
CA ARG A 662 29.08 8.88 2.10
C ARG A 662 29.85 8.72 3.42
N LEU A 663 30.42 7.54 3.64
CA LEU A 663 31.26 7.27 4.80
C LEU A 663 32.65 7.89 4.61
N ALA A 664 33.21 8.35 5.73
CA ALA A 664 34.57 8.83 5.81
C ALA A 664 35.11 8.55 7.22
N VAL A 665 36.29 7.95 7.29
CA VAL A 665 37.00 7.81 8.56
C VAL A 665 37.36 9.20 9.11
N ARG A 666 37.47 9.32 10.44
CA ARG A 666 37.88 10.59 11.07
C ARG A 666 39.34 10.91 10.74
N ASP A 667 39.69 12.19 10.54
CA ASP A 667 41.08 12.67 10.50
C ASP A 667 41.69 12.72 11.92
N GLN A 668 41.78 11.55 12.57
CA GLN A 668 42.47 11.41 13.85
C GLN A 668 43.96 11.20 13.60
N ARG A 669 44.79 12.13 14.09
CA ARG A 669 46.24 12.15 13.79
C ARG A 669 47.13 11.59 14.89
N GLU A 670 46.63 11.54 16.12
CA GLU A 670 47.39 11.09 17.28
C GLU A 670 46.71 9.90 17.96
N LEU A 671 47.47 8.84 18.23
CA LEU A 671 46.95 7.61 18.82
C LEU A 671 46.35 7.84 20.22
N ALA A 672 46.98 8.72 21.03
CA ALA A 672 46.49 9.08 22.36
C ALA A 672 45.10 9.76 22.34
N GLY A 673 44.67 10.30 21.20
CA GLY A 673 43.34 10.88 21.01
C GLY A 673 42.31 9.91 20.42
N ALA A 674 42.68 8.68 20.06
CA ALA A 674 41.82 7.76 19.34
C ALA A 674 40.82 7.03 20.26
N LEU A 675 39.56 6.95 19.84
CA LEU A 675 38.57 6.02 20.37
C LEU A 675 38.69 4.67 19.65
N VAL A 676 39.08 3.63 20.38
CA VAL A 676 39.39 2.31 19.80
C VAL A 676 38.30 1.29 20.15
N ALA A 677 37.69 0.65 19.15
CA ALA A 677 36.81 -0.49 19.35
C ALA A 677 37.60 -1.82 19.37
N THR A 678 37.09 -2.82 20.08
CA THR A 678 37.65 -4.18 20.07
C THR A 678 36.57 -5.19 20.41
N GLY A 679 36.77 -6.44 20.02
CA GLY A 679 36.00 -7.57 20.51
C GLY A 679 36.82 -8.58 21.31
N PHE A 680 36.19 -9.70 21.68
CA PHE A 680 36.76 -10.78 22.49
C PHE A 680 36.18 -12.09 22.00
N GLY A 681 37.04 -13.09 21.87
CA GLY A 681 36.62 -14.44 21.47
C GLY A 681 35.86 -15.17 22.58
N TYR A 682 35.17 -16.24 22.21
CA TYR A 682 34.32 -17.00 23.14
C TYR A 682 35.11 -17.96 24.05
N VAL A 683 36.38 -18.24 23.74
CA VAL A 683 37.21 -19.16 24.54
C VAL A 683 37.81 -18.42 25.74
N ALA A 684 37.52 -18.88 26.95
CA ALA A 684 37.96 -18.24 28.20
C ALA A 684 39.48 -17.96 28.26
N LYS A 685 40.32 -18.94 27.90
CA LYS A 685 41.79 -18.77 27.88
C LYS A 685 42.27 -17.70 26.90
N GLN A 686 41.57 -17.53 25.77
CA GLN A 686 41.91 -16.47 24.81
C GLN A 686 41.57 -15.10 25.40
N ARG A 687 40.45 -15.00 26.13
CA ARG A 687 40.05 -13.75 26.80
C ARG A 687 41.05 -13.29 27.86
N ASP A 688 41.71 -14.20 28.56
CA ASP A 688 42.78 -13.83 29.52
C ASP A 688 43.97 -13.15 28.83
N VAL A 689 44.34 -13.62 27.63
CA VAL A 689 45.39 -13.00 26.81
C VAL A 689 44.90 -11.67 26.25
N GLN A 690 43.69 -11.63 25.68
CA GLN A 690 43.08 -10.42 25.13
C GLN A 690 42.91 -9.32 26.18
N ALA A 691 42.56 -9.67 27.43
CA ALA A 691 42.46 -8.72 28.53
C ALA A 691 43.81 -8.05 28.85
N ARG A 692 44.93 -8.80 28.77
CA ARG A 692 46.27 -8.26 28.96
C ARG A 692 46.70 -7.36 27.79
N ILE A 693 46.33 -7.72 26.56
CA ILE A 693 46.52 -6.87 25.39
C ILE A 693 45.76 -5.55 25.55
N VAL A 694 44.47 -5.62 25.94
CA VAL A 694 43.63 -4.44 26.22
C VAL A 694 44.26 -3.57 27.32
N ALA A 695 44.77 -4.16 28.40
CA ALA A 695 45.46 -3.42 29.45
C ALA A 695 46.69 -2.66 28.93
N GLY A 696 47.42 -3.24 27.97
CA GLY A 696 48.56 -2.59 27.30
C GLY A 696 48.16 -1.45 26.35
N VAL A 697 46.95 -1.48 25.81
CA VAL A 697 46.42 -0.47 24.88
C VAL A 697 45.72 0.69 25.60
N LEU A 698 44.94 0.39 26.65
CA LEU A 698 44.01 1.33 27.29
C LEU A 698 44.68 2.63 27.76
N GLY A 699 45.91 2.56 28.27
CA GLY A 699 46.66 3.74 28.73
C GLY A 699 47.32 4.57 27.63
N GLN A 700 47.22 4.16 26.37
CA GLN A 700 47.92 4.74 25.21
C GLN A 700 46.97 5.36 24.19
N VAL A 701 45.66 5.25 24.42
CA VAL A 701 44.58 5.75 23.55
C VAL A 701 43.61 6.60 24.37
N ARG A 702 42.68 7.32 23.73
CA ARG A 702 41.73 8.16 24.46
C ARG A 702 40.80 7.31 25.32
N ASP A 703 40.24 6.29 24.70
CA ASP A 703 39.29 5.38 25.35
C ASP A 703 39.09 4.12 24.47
N LEU A 704 38.49 3.08 25.05
CA LEU A 704 38.25 1.80 24.41
C LEU A 704 36.78 1.37 24.55
N ARG A 705 36.21 0.78 23.48
CA ARG A 705 34.84 0.25 23.45
C ARG A 705 34.83 -1.23 23.09
N ARG A 706 34.11 -2.03 23.88
CA ARG A 706 33.79 -3.43 23.58
C ARG A 706 32.28 -3.52 23.33
N LEU A 707 31.85 -3.20 22.11
CA LEU A 707 30.43 -3.05 21.80
C LEU A 707 29.78 -4.39 21.44
N GLY A 708 30.51 -5.28 20.75
CA GLY A 708 30.15 -6.71 20.65
C GLY A 708 29.47 -7.16 19.38
N SER A 709 29.60 -6.39 18.30
CA SER A 709 29.43 -6.86 16.92
C SER A 709 30.66 -6.39 16.13
N ALA A 710 31.45 -7.34 15.61
CA ALA A 710 32.69 -7.05 14.92
C ALA A 710 32.44 -6.26 13.62
N SER A 711 31.42 -6.68 12.87
CA SER A 711 31.04 -6.06 11.60
C SER A 711 30.55 -4.62 11.79
N LEU A 712 29.70 -4.39 12.80
CA LEU A 712 29.16 -3.06 13.11
C LEU A 712 30.23 -2.13 13.70
N ASP A 713 31.20 -2.65 14.47
CA ASP A 713 32.33 -1.88 14.99
C ASP A 713 33.25 -1.40 13.84
N LEU A 714 33.51 -2.24 12.85
CA LEU A 714 34.22 -1.86 11.63
C LEU A 714 33.44 -0.82 10.80
N ALA A 715 32.12 -0.98 10.67
CA ALA A 715 31.26 0.02 10.03
C ALA A 715 31.29 1.37 10.77
N TYR A 716 31.42 1.35 12.10
CA TYR A 716 31.57 2.55 12.93
C TYR A 716 32.92 3.23 12.70
N VAL A 717 34.01 2.48 12.47
CA VAL A 717 35.29 3.07 12.02
C VAL A 717 35.12 3.74 10.67
N ALA A 718 34.51 3.07 9.69
CA ALA A 718 34.25 3.63 8.36
C ALA A 718 33.40 4.91 8.42
N ALA A 719 32.44 4.97 9.34
CA ALA A 719 31.57 6.13 9.56
C ALA A 719 32.17 7.23 10.46
N GLY A 720 33.42 7.07 10.94
CA GLY A 720 34.06 8.02 11.86
C GLY A 720 33.42 8.09 13.25
N ARG A 721 32.62 7.07 13.62
CA ARG A 721 32.05 6.87 14.97
C ARG A 721 33.06 6.25 15.94
N ALA A 722 34.06 5.55 15.40
CA ALA A 722 35.27 5.11 16.08
C ALA A 722 36.49 5.50 15.23
N ASP A 723 37.67 5.62 15.85
CA ASP A 723 38.90 6.00 15.14
C ASP A 723 39.71 4.78 14.72
N ALA A 724 39.58 3.68 15.47
CA ALA A 724 40.22 2.41 15.17
C ALA A 724 39.43 1.22 15.72
N TYR A 725 39.74 0.04 15.21
CA TYR A 725 39.25 -1.25 15.65
C TYR A 725 40.37 -2.29 15.59
N PHE A 726 40.43 -3.19 16.58
CA PHE A 726 41.24 -4.41 16.48
C PHE A 726 40.52 -5.59 17.13
N GLU A 727 40.65 -6.79 16.56
CA GLU A 727 40.12 -8.01 17.18
C GLU A 727 40.83 -9.27 16.66
N SER A 728 40.80 -10.33 17.46
CA SER A 728 41.20 -11.69 17.06
C SER A 728 40.10 -12.44 16.29
N VAL A 729 39.39 -11.74 15.41
CA VAL A 729 38.26 -12.29 14.64
C VAL A 729 38.79 -13.11 13.48
N ASP A 730 38.44 -14.40 13.40
CA ASP A 730 38.96 -15.32 12.37
C ASP A 730 37.93 -15.66 11.28
N LYS A 731 36.66 -15.30 11.46
CA LYS A 731 35.59 -15.63 10.53
C LYS A 731 35.38 -14.52 9.49
N PRO A 732 35.48 -14.81 8.18
CA PRO A 732 35.33 -13.79 7.14
C PRO A 732 33.99 -13.05 7.16
N TRP A 733 32.90 -13.69 7.56
CA TRP A 733 31.57 -13.06 7.63
C TRP A 733 31.49 -11.92 8.65
N ASP A 734 32.35 -11.93 9.68
CA ASP A 734 32.38 -10.89 10.72
C ASP A 734 33.11 -9.61 10.28
N TRP A 735 34.05 -9.68 9.33
CA TRP A 735 34.96 -8.56 9.06
C TRP A 735 35.08 -8.13 7.59
N VAL A 736 34.76 -8.98 6.61
CA VAL A 736 34.98 -8.67 5.19
C VAL A 736 34.19 -7.45 4.74
N ALA A 737 32.88 -7.38 5.04
CA ALA A 737 32.05 -6.21 4.70
C ALA A 737 32.58 -4.92 5.36
N GLY A 738 32.87 -4.97 6.66
CA GLY A 738 33.42 -3.83 7.39
C GLY A 738 34.78 -3.36 6.86
N ALA A 739 35.65 -4.29 6.46
CA ALA A 739 36.95 -3.99 5.87
C ALA A 739 36.84 -3.32 4.49
N ILE A 740 35.85 -3.72 3.67
CA ILE A 740 35.52 -2.99 2.43
C ILE A 740 35.17 -1.55 2.80
N PHE A 741 34.28 -1.34 3.77
CA PHE A 741 33.79 -0.01 4.12
C PHE A 741 34.91 0.89 4.65
N VAL A 742 35.79 0.38 5.50
CA VAL A 742 36.92 1.17 6.03
C VAL A 742 37.85 1.60 4.91
N ARG A 743 38.20 0.73 3.96
CA ARG A 743 39.07 1.08 2.82
C ARG A 743 38.43 2.14 1.93
N GLU A 744 37.16 1.94 1.59
CA GLU A 744 36.39 2.85 0.72
C GLU A 744 36.06 4.21 1.38
N ALA A 745 36.02 4.25 2.72
CA ALA A 745 35.90 5.46 3.51
C ALA A 745 37.25 6.19 3.74
N GLY A 746 38.35 5.69 3.14
CA GLY A 746 39.68 6.29 3.21
C GLY A 746 40.51 5.87 4.42
N GLY A 747 40.15 4.78 5.11
CA GLY A 747 40.90 4.18 6.21
C GLY A 747 41.89 3.10 5.75
N ARG A 748 42.63 2.54 6.72
CA ARG A 748 43.56 1.42 6.51
C ARG A 748 43.07 0.19 7.25
N VAL A 749 43.23 -0.98 6.61
CA VAL A 749 42.94 -2.30 7.19
C VAL A 749 44.14 -3.21 6.97
N THR A 750 44.63 -3.82 8.05
CA THR A 750 45.68 -4.84 8.03
C THR A 750 45.11 -6.14 8.57
N GLU A 751 45.23 -7.20 7.78
CA GLU A 751 45.04 -8.57 8.23
C GLU A 751 46.41 -9.13 8.65
N LEU A 752 46.51 -9.52 9.93
CA LEU A 752 47.65 -10.14 10.55
C LEU A 752 47.50 -11.67 10.51
N THR A 753 48.61 -12.39 10.51
CA THR A 753 48.62 -13.86 10.60
C THR A 753 49.21 -14.30 11.95
N PRO A 754 48.45 -14.19 13.05
CA PRO A 754 48.97 -14.52 14.36
C PRO A 754 49.16 -16.03 14.54
N ASN A 755 50.21 -16.42 15.26
CA ASN A 755 50.45 -17.81 15.66
C ASN A 755 49.57 -18.24 16.85
N ASP A 756 49.01 -17.28 17.61
CA ASP A 756 48.07 -17.52 18.70
C ASP A 756 46.69 -16.97 18.31
N PRO A 757 45.62 -17.77 18.34
CA PRO A 757 44.27 -17.32 18.00
C PRO A 757 43.71 -16.24 18.96
N ALA A 758 44.34 -15.99 20.11
CA ALA A 758 43.98 -14.89 20.99
C ALA A 758 44.52 -13.53 20.54
N HIS A 759 45.51 -13.49 19.63
CA HIS A 759 46.12 -12.26 19.16
C HIS A 759 45.27 -11.60 18.06
N PRO A 760 45.36 -10.27 17.89
CA PRO A 760 44.62 -9.56 16.85
C PRO A 760 44.92 -10.13 15.46
N ARG A 761 43.86 -10.37 14.68
CA ARG A 761 43.91 -10.70 13.26
C ARG A 761 43.58 -9.48 12.43
N ILE A 762 42.49 -8.79 12.75
CA ILE A 762 42.06 -7.61 11.98
C ILE A 762 42.39 -6.36 12.75
N VAL A 763 43.05 -5.40 12.09
CA VAL A 763 43.30 -4.05 12.60
C VAL A 763 42.84 -3.06 11.55
N ALA A 764 41.96 -2.14 11.94
CA ALA A 764 41.39 -1.11 11.07
C ALA A 764 41.48 0.26 11.74
N SER A 765 41.82 1.32 11.01
CA SER A 765 41.85 2.67 11.61
C SER A 765 41.85 3.79 10.58
N ALA A 766 41.72 5.02 11.08
CA ALA A 766 42.14 6.21 10.37
C ALA A 766 43.62 6.09 9.91
N PRO A 767 44.01 6.60 8.73
CA PRO A 767 45.32 6.32 8.13
C PRO A 767 46.51 6.80 8.97
N ALA A 768 46.37 7.98 9.60
CA ALA A 768 47.47 8.65 10.30
C ALA A 768 47.91 7.94 11.59
N ILE A 769 47.03 7.15 12.21
CA ILE A 769 47.32 6.41 13.44
C ILE A 769 47.61 4.92 13.23
N HIS A 770 47.51 4.42 11.99
CA HIS A 770 47.50 2.98 11.73
C HIS A 770 48.80 2.28 12.11
N ASP A 771 49.94 2.83 11.71
CA ASP A 771 51.25 2.22 12.00
C ASP A 771 51.57 2.29 13.51
N ALA A 772 51.23 3.41 14.16
CA ALA A 772 51.38 3.56 15.61
C ALA A 772 50.51 2.56 16.38
N LEU A 773 49.30 2.27 15.90
CA LEU A 773 48.41 1.27 16.48
C LEU A 773 48.99 -0.15 16.29
N LEU A 774 49.52 -0.49 15.11
CA LEU A 774 50.17 -1.78 14.87
C LEU A 774 51.37 -1.99 15.80
N GLU A 775 52.21 -0.97 15.96
CA GLU A 775 53.34 -1.03 16.90
C GLU A 775 52.90 -1.19 18.36
N LEU A 776 51.85 -0.47 18.76
CA LEU A 776 51.28 -0.61 20.10
C LEU A 776 50.76 -2.02 20.34
N LEU A 777 50.00 -2.57 19.38
CA LEU A 777 49.48 -3.93 19.46
C LEU A 777 50.60 -4.97 19.49
N ALA A 778 51.66 -4.80 18.70
CA ALA A 778 52.82 -5.69 18.74
C ALA A 778 53.53 -5.69 20.11
N ARG A 779 53.66 -4.51 20.74
CA ARG A 779 54.20 -4.41 22.11
C ARG A 779 53.28 -5.04 23.14
N ALA A 780 51.97 -4.79 23.04
CA ALA A 780 50.97 -5.33 23.96
C ALA A 780 50.88 -6.86 23.87
N VAL A 781 50.92 -7.41 22.65
CA VAL A 781 50.96 -8.85 22.38
C VAL A 781 52.22 -9.50 22.94
N LYS A 782 53.38 -8.84 22.88
CA LYS A 782 54.63 -9.38 23.46
C LYS A 782 54.63 -9.38 25.00
N ALA A 783 53.82 -8.52 25.62
CA ALA A 783 53.70 -8.39 27.07
C ALA A 783 52.60 -9.27 27.67
N ALA A 784 51.57 -9.61 26.88
CA ALA A 784 50.62 -10.67 27.14
C ALA A 784 51.24 -12.05 26.88
#